data_AF-A0A162H3P7-F1
#
_entry.id   AF-A0A162H3P7-F1
#
_cell.length_a   1.000
_cell.length_b   1.000
_cell.length_c   1.000
_cell.angle_alpha   90.00
_cell.angle_beta   90.00
_cell.angle_gamma   90.00
#
_symmetry.space_group_name_H-M   'P 1'
#
loop_
_entity.id
_entity.type
_entity.pdbx_description
1 polymer ?
#
loop_
_entity_poly.entity_id
_entity_poly.type
_entity_poly.pdbx_seq_one_letter_code
_entity_poly.pdbx_strand_id
1 'polypeptide(L)'
;MSGAHSLSERNDPIQPASITPSAFEPLDAAAPAAPTERNTRRWILGGAALLFGLPMAFLFSSRSLEVVVEAQVPAEVSVSGLAVPFGDRYLLRPGQHQVSATAPGYHPLTTKITVGDEASQRTTLVLAPLPGLVTITTQPPGATVILDGEPLGITPLEALPIEAGPHQLLFEAPRYLPVTRDLEVNGRNNAQQLSVALAPAWATYHVNSEPPGADILVDGEAQGQTPATVEIIQGQREITLQKPAFAPWRQALEVTAEADKDLGTITLTPAAGILSLNSTPSGANVTMNGEFQGQTPLELTIAPGRSHRIALSKPGYGRSTETIELAAAQTESRTVVLKAKTGDVKFSIAPASAELRVNGRLVGKGSRTLALPAVAHRIEVSLPGYAAQSQQVTPRPGLLQKVAITLQTEQQARLSRNKPELENSVGQTLLLFDPQASAMGDFTMGASRREAGRRANEVLHPVSLQRMFYLQTTEVTNAQFREYQADHKSGQIEGNSLNRNDQPAVALSWQQAASFCNWLSKREGLPPFYRENQGIITGFNPSSTGYRLPTEAEWSWAARTYKGTLLKFPWGDAFPPPATAENYADNTSAYVTGRILNGYKDGFVVSAPVGSFKPNHRGLYDLGGNVAEWVHDVYSIPSADGATSTDPLGAQTGDNYVIRGASWSHSRIGELRLSYRDYGAGGRDDVGFRVARYADE
;
A
#
# COMPACT_ATOMS: atom_id res chain seq x y z
N MET A 1 -31.02 4.85 1.26
CA MET A 1 -31.99 5.87 1.73
C MET A 1 -33.14 5.87 0.72
N SER A 2 -34.42 5.69 1.06
CA SER A 2 -35.10 5.24 2.29
C SER A 2 -36.40 4.56 1.79
N GLY A 3 -36.72 3.28 2.08
CA GLY A 3 -37.39 2.79 3.29
C GLY A 3 -38.94 2.95 3.22
N ALA A 4 -39.82 2.14 3.82
CA ALA A 4 -39.79 0.74 4.28
C ALA A 4 -41.24 0.28 4.69
N HIS A 5 -41.59 -1.02 4.56
CA HIS A 5 -42.77 -1.73 5.18
C HIS A 5 -44.22 -1.33 4.76
N SER A 6 -45.32 -2.12 4.96
CA SER A 6 -45.53 -3.60 5.08
C SER A 6 -47.02 -4.03 5.34
N LEU A 7 -47.60 -4.96 4.53
CA LEU A 7 -48.73 -5.90 4.83
C LEU A 7 -50.14 -5.31 5.22
N SER A 8 -51.34 -5.96 5.26
CA SER A 8 -51.96 -7.30 4.98
C SER A 8 -53.51 -7.10 4.72
N GLU A 9 -54.49 -8.02 4.52
CA GLU A 9 -54.67 -9.38 3.91
C GLU A 9 -56.19 -9.79 3.80
N ARG A 10 -56.59 -10.56 2.74
CA ARG A 10 -57.77 -11.49 2.62
C ARG A 10 -59.22 -10.89 2.64
N ASN A 11 -60.34 -11.59 2.32
CA ASN A 11 -60.69 -13.03 2.04
C ASN A 11 -62.02 -13.19 1.21
N ASP A 12 -62.37 -14.39 0.66
CA ASP A 12 -63.77 -15.01 0.55
C ASP A 12 -63.98 -16.15 -0.52
N PRO A 13 -64.68 -17.28 -0.20
CA PRO A 13 -65.15 -18.32 -1.20
C PRO A 13 -66.47 -19.13 -0.92
N ILE A 14 -67.26 -19.60 -1.93
CA ILE A 14 -68.49 -20.48 -1.80
C ILE A 14 -68.83 -21.36 -3.07
N GLN A 15 -69.36 -22.62 -2.98
CA GLN A 15 -70.40 -23.33 -3.86
C GLN A 15 -70.45 -24.91 -3.75
N PRO A 16 -71.64 -25.61 -3.70
CA PRO A 16 -71.96 -26.84 -4.54
C PRO A 16 -73.46 -27.35 -4.74
N ALA A 17 -73.72 -28.38 -5.62
CA ALA A 17 -74.81 -29.46 -5.66
C ALA A 17 -75.94 -29.53 -6.78
N SER A 18 -76.74 -30.65 -6.90
CA SER A 18 -77.52 -31.17 -8.10
C SER A 18 -78.84 -32.03 -7.86
N ILE A 19 -79.62 -32.58 -8.89
CA ILE A 19 -80.65 -33.75 -8.90
C ILE A 19 -81.54 -33.96 -10.24
N THR A 20 -82.37 -35.05 -10.45
CA THR A 20 -83.05 -35.59 -11.73
C THR A 20 -84.47 -36.35 -11.67
N PRO A 21 -85.27 -36.61 -12.78
CA PRO A 21 -86.28 -37.76 -12.98
C PRO A 21 -86.67 -38.30 -14.47
N SER A 22 -87.80 -39.08 -14.73
CA SER A 22 -88.09 -40.05 -15.89
C SER A 22 -89.43 -40.06 -16.80
N ALA A 23 -90.01 -41.21 -17.33
CA ALA A 23 -90.85 -41.38 -18.61
C ALA A 23 -91.98 -42.53 -18.74
N PHE A 24 -92.78 -42.71 -19.88
CA PHE A 24 -93.71 -43.89 -20.25
C PHE A 24 -94.29 -44.06 -21.76
N GLU A 25 -95.30 -44.95 -22.08
CA GLU A 25 -95.61 -45.77 -23.33
C GLU A 25 -97.16 -46.05 -23.74
N PRO A 26 -97.57 -46.61 -24.96
CA PRO A 26 -98.99 -46.81 -25.48
C PRO A 26 -99.41 -48.14 -26.29
N LEU A 27 -100.72 -48.40 -26.64
CA LEU A 27 -101.23 -49.29 -27.78
C LEU A 27 -102.80 -49.41 -28.03
N ASP A 28 -103.26 -49.53 -29.31
CA ASP A 28 -104.43 -50.22 -30.00
C ASP A 28 -105.90 -50.36 -29.44
N ALA A 29 -107.01 -50.77 -30.15
CA ALA A 29 -107.50 -50.81 -31.58
C ALA A 29 -109.01 -51.28 -31.72
N ALA A 30 -109.68 -51.20 -32.91
CA ALA A 30 -111.08 -51.70 -33.22
C ALA A 30 -111.42 -51.86 -34.76
N ALA A 31 -112.63 -52.33 -35.17
CA ALA A 31 -112.96 -52.84 -36.55
C ALA A 31 -114.23 -52.25 -37.30
N PRO A 32 -115.02 -52.94 -38.19
CA PRO A 32 -115.06 -52.66 -39.67
C PRO A 32 -116.45 -52.51 -40.39
N ALA A 33 -116.51 -52.10 -41.69
CA ALA A 33 -117.55 -52.53 -42.70
C ALA A 33 -117.45 -51.96 -44.16
N ALA A 34 -117.76 -52.82 -45.16
CA ALA A 34 -118.43 -52.65 -46.49
C ALA A 34 -117.97 -51.63 -47.61
N PRO A 35 -118.12 -51.95 -48.93
CA PRO A 35 -117.68 -51.09 -50.07
C PRO A 35 -118.76 -50.67 -51.11
N THR A 36 -118.44 -49.69 -51.97
CA THR A 36 -119.15 -49.33 -53.23
C THR A 36 -118.19 -48.86 -54.36
N GLU A 37 -118.71 -48.71 -55.59
CA GLU A 37 -117.94 -48.63 -56.85
C GLU A 37 -117.09 -47.35 -57.07
N ARG A 38 -116.04 -47.46 -57.91
CA ARG A 38 -115.09 -46.36 -58.23
C ARG A 38 -115.16 -45.92 -59.70
N ASN A 39 -115.53 -44.67 -59.93
CA ASN A 39 -115.49 -44.03 -61.25
C ASN A 39 -114.10 -43.42 -61.56
N THR A 40 -113.32 -44.09 -62.40
CA THR A 40 -111.87 -43.85 -62.56
C THR A 40 -111.47 -42.66 -63.46
N ARG A 41 -112.35 -42.16 -64.32
CA ARG A 41 -111.97 -41.20 -65.39
C ARG A 41 -111.50 -39.82 -64.92
N ARG A 42 -111.87 -39.36 -63.71
CA ARG A 42 -111.45 -38.04 -63.20
C ARG A 42 -110.01 -38.01 -62.65
N TRP A 43 -109.48 -39.13 -62.17
CA TRP A 43 -108.15 -39.16 -61.53
C TRP A 43 -106.99 -39.12 -62.53
N ILE A 44 -107.18 -39.67 -63.73
CA ILE A 44 -106.13 -39.77 -64.76
C ILE A 44 -105.67 -38.38 -65.25
N LEU A 45 -106.61 -37.45 -65.44
CA LEU A 45 -106.30 -36.08 -65.88
C LEU A 45 -105.60 -35.24 -64.80
N GLY A 46 -106.00 -35.39 -63.53
CA GLY A 46 -105.32 -34.72 -62.41
C GLY A 46 -103.91 -35.25 -62.17
N GLY A 47 -103.72 -36.57 -62.29
CA GLY A 47 -102.41 -37.21 -62.18
C GLY A 47 -101.42 -36.74 -63.25
N ALA A 48 -101.87 -36.63 -64.51
CA ALA A 48 -101.03 -36.18 -65.61
C ALA A 48 -100.49 -34.75 -65.42
N ALA A 49 -101.32 -33.82 -64.92
CA ALA A 49 -100.90 -32.44 -64.68
C ALA A 49 -99.81 -32.33 -63.59
N LEU A 50 -99.88 -33.15 -62.54
CA LEU A 50 -98.86 -33.22 -61.49
C LEU A 50 -97.57 -33.92 -61.97
N LEU A 51 -97.72 -35.01 -62.75
CA LEU A 51 -96.60 -35.80 -63.29
C LEU A 51 -95.67 -34.99 -64.21
N PHE A 52 -96.20 -34.07 -65.00
CA PHE A 52 -95.39 -33.23 -65.89
C PHE A 52 -95.14 -31.81 -65.34
N GLY A 53 -96.10 -31.24 -64.61
CA GLY A 53 -95.99 -29.86 -64.10
C GLY A 53 -94.92 -29.67 -63.04
N LEU A 54 -94.81 -30.59 -62.06
CA LEU A 54 -93.83 -30.45 -60.97
C LEU A 54 -92.37 -30.61 -61.43
N PRO A 55 -92.00 -31.61 -62.26
CA PRO A 55 -90.64 -31.69 -62.80
C PRO A 55 -90.27 -30.48 -63.65
N MET A 56 -91.20 -30.00 -64.50
CA MET A 56 -90.92 -28.84 -65.35
C MET A 56 -90.74 -27.57 -64.51
N ALA A 57 -91.57 -27.37 -63.47
CA ALA A 57 -91.41 -26.26 -62.53
C ALA A 57 -90.09 -26.32 -61.74
N PHE A 58 -89.59 -27.52 -61.41
CA PHE A 58 -88.25 -27.68 -60.83
C PHE A 58 -87.16 -27.26 -61.84
N LEU A 59 -87.21 -27.75 -63.08
CA LEU A 59 -86.22 -27.43 -64.11
C LEU A 59 -86.16 -25.92 -64.42
N PHE A 60 -87.29 -25.22 -64.52
CA PHE A 60 -87.32 -23.76 -64.72
C PHE A 60 -86.89 -22.95 -63.48
N SER A 61 -86.99 -23.50 -62.26
CA SER A 61 -86.57 -22.81 -61.01
C SER A 61 -85.17 -23.17 -60.54
N SER A 62 -84.47 -24.07 -61.24
CA SER A 62 -83.12 -24.51 -60.88
C SER A 62 -82.02 -23.72 -61.59
N ARG A 63 -80.79 -23.87 -61.10
CA ARG A 63 -79.53 -23.31 -61.59
C ARG A 63 -78.48 -24.42 -61.64
N SER A 64 -77.50 -24.30 -62.53
CA SER A 64 -76.52 -25.36 -62.77
C SER A 64 -75.19 -25.11 -62.03
N LEU A 65 -74.96 -25.85 -60.96
CA LEU A 65 -73.70 -25.83 -60.21
C LEU A 65 -72.75 -26.91 -60.71
N GLU A 66 -71.52 -26.54 -61.01
CA GLU A 66 -70.39 -27.45 -61.20
C GLU A 66 -69.55 -27.50 -59.92
N VAL A 67 -69.24 -28.70 -59.43
CA VAL A 67 -68.36 -28.92 -58.29
C VAL A 67 -67.09 -29.60 -58.79
N VAL A 68 -66.00 -28.84 -58.87
CA VAL A 68 -64.68 -29.37 -59.21
C VAL A 68 -63.98 -29.79 -57.92
N VAL A 69 -63.41 -30.99 -57.88
CA VAL A 69 -62.58 -31.44 -56.75
C VAL A 69 -61.13 -31.54 -57.19
N GLU A 70 -60.24 -30.84 -56.49
CA GLU A 70 -58.79 -30.94 -56.72
C GLU A 70 -58.23 -32.12 -55.93
N ALA A 71 -58.17 -33.27 -56.61
CA ALA A 71 -57.54 -34.51 -56.15
C ALA A 71 -56.89 -35.23 -57.35
N GLN A 72 -55.83 -36.02 -57.11
CA GLN A 72 -55.16 -36.81 -58.17
C GLN A 72 -55.90 -38.10 -58.55
N VAL A 73 -57.07 -38.36 -57.94
CA VAL A 73 -57.94 -39.51 -58.21
C VAL A 73 -59.40 -39.02 -58.27
N PRO A 74 -60.32 -39.73 -58.93
CA PRO A 74 -61.74 -39.38 -58.94
C PRO A 74 -62.30 -39.25 -57.51
N ALA A 75 -63.05 -38.18 -57.28
CA ALA A 75 -63.70 -37.89 -56.00
C ALA A 75 -65.21 -38.11 -56.10
N GLU A 76 -65.82 -38.67 -55.06
CA GLU A 76 -67.27 -38.71 -54.92
C GLU A 76 -67.76 -37.38 -54.34
N VAL A 77 -68.77 -36.78 -54.98
CA VAL A 77 -69.39 -35.53 -54.54
C VAL A 77 -70.87 -35.77 -54.23
N SER A 78 -71.29 -35.32 -53.05
CA SER A 78 -72.69 -35.34 -52.64
C SER A 78 -73.14 -33.93 -52.26
N VAL A 79 -74.39 -33.58 -52.61
CA VAL A 79 -74.98 -32.26 -52.41
C VAL A 79 -76.31 -32.41 -51.66
N SER A 80 -76.50 -31.67 -50.58
CA SER A 80 -77.69 -31.78 -49.72
C SER A 80 -78.95 -31.22 -50.39
N GLY A 81 -80.08 -31.94 -50.28
CA GLY A 81 -81.39 -31.49 -50.74
C GLY A 81 -81.79 -32.10 -52.09
N LEU A 82 -82.75 -31.47 -52.78
CA LEU A 82 -83.18 -31.93 -54.11
C LEU A 82 -82.17 -31.46 -55.17
N ALA A 83 -81.11 -32.25 -55.34
CA ALA A 83 -80.06 -32.08 -56.33
C ALA A 83 -80.26 -33.08 -57.48
N VAL A 84 -80.47 -32.60 -58.71
CA VAL A 84 -80.60 -33.48 -59.89
C VAL A 84 -79.29 -33.43 -60.68
N PRO A 85 -78.51 -34.52 -60.75
CA PRO A 85 -77.27 -34.55 -61.54
C PRO A 85 -77.58 -34.49 -63.05
N PHE A 86 -76.77 -33.74 -63.79
CA PHE A 86 -76.90 -33.50 -65.22
C PHE A 86 -75.51 -33.34 -65.84
N GLY A 87 -74.88 -34.46 -66.18
CA GLY A 87 -73.44 -34.50 -66.46
C GLY A 87 -72.64 -34.15 -65.20
N ASP A 88 -71.51 -33.45 -65.37
CA ASP A 88 -70.60 -33.03 -64.29
C ASP A 88 -71.14 -31.87 -63.43
N ARG A 89 -72.46 -31.64 -63.46
CA ARG A 89 -73.14 -30.50 -62.85
C ARG A 89 -74.43 -30.95 -62.15
N TYR A 90 -74.81 -30.24 -61.09
CA TYR A 90 -76.04 -30.44 -60.34
C TYR A 90 -77.02 -29.31 -60.64
N LEU A 91 -78.27 -29.68 -60.96
CA LEU A 91 -79.39 -28.75 -60.99
C LEU A 91 -79.96 -28.62 -59.57
N LEU A 92 -79.84 -27.41 -59.03
CA LEU A 92 -80.18 -27.02 -57.66
C LEU A 92 -81.06 -25.78 -57.69
N ARG A 93 -81.94 -25.58 -56.70
CA ARG A 93 -82.60 -24.27 -56.54
C ARG A 93 -81.64 -23.26 -55.89
N PRO A 94 -81.82 -21.94 -56.11
CA PRO A 94 -81.11 -20.92 -55.35
C PRO A 94 -81.32 -21.11 -53.83
N GLY A 95 -80.24 -21.02 -53.06
CA GLY A 95 -80.23 -21.33 -51.62
C GLY A 95 -78.88 -21.84 -51.11
N GLN A 96 -78.81 -22.17 -49.82
CA GLN A 96 -77.61 -22.80 -49.24
C GLN A 96 -77.69 -24.33 -49.35
N HIS A 97 -76.58 -24.92 -49.80
CA HIS A 97 -76.40 -26.36 -49.90
C HIS A 97 -75.11 -26.77 -49.19
N GLN A 98 -75.15 -27.87 -48.46
CA GLN A 98 -73.97 -28.54 -47.94
C GLN A 98 -73.44 -29.48 -49.02
N VAL A 99 -72.13 -29.44 -49.26
CA VAL A 99 -71.44 -30.32 -50.20
C VAL A 99 -70.34 -31.07 -49.48
N SER A 100 -70.35 -32.38 -49.63
CA SER A 100 -69.31 -33.28 -49.12
C SER A 100 -68.57 -33.92 -50.29
N ALA A 101 -67.25 -33.88 -50.24
CA ALA A 101 -66.35 -34.47 -51.23
C ALA A 101 -65.38 -35.45 -50.55
N THR A 102 -65.24 -36.65 -51.11
CA THR A 102 -64.36 -37.70 -50.61
C THR A 102 -63.51 -38.26 -51.75
N ALA A 103 -62.24 -38.58 -51.50
CA ALA A 103 -61.36 -39.19 -52.48
C ALA A 103 -60.41 -40.20 -51.80
N PRO A 104 -60.12 -41.36 -52.41
CA PRO A 104 -59.15 -42.31 -51.87
C PRO A 104 -57.78 -41.69 -51.62
N GLY A 105 -57.24 -41.83 -50.41
CA GLY A 105 -55.96 -41.24 -50.00
C GLY A 105 -56.03 -39.79 -49.52
N TYR A 106 -57.21 -39.18 -49.42
CA TYR A 106 -57.42 -37.81 -48.94
C TYR A 106 -58.35 -37.76 -47.73
N HIS A 107 -58.24 -36.70 -46.92
CA HIS A 107 -59.22 -36.39 -45.88
C HIS A 107 -60.57 -35.99 -46.50
N PRO A 108 -61.71 -36.49 -45.96
CA PRO A 108 -63.03 -36.13 -46.45
C PRO A 108 -63.36 -34.67 -46.09
N LEU A 109 -63.73 -33.86 -47.08
CA LEU A 109 -64.14 -32.46 -46.88
C LEU A 109 -65.67 -32.34 -46.87
N THR A 110 -66.20 -31.48 -46.01
CA THR A 110 -67.61 -31.10 -46.03
C THR A 110 -67.73 -29.60 -45.75
N THR A 111 -68.37 -28.87 -46.66
CA THR A 111 -68.52 -27.41 -46.58
C THR A 111 -69.93 -26.96 -46.95
N LYS A 112 -70.22 -25.67 -46.77
CA LYS A 112 -71.46 -25.03 -47.23
C LYS A 112 -71.16 -24.06 -48.37
N ILE A 113 -71.98 -24.14 -49.41
CA ILE A 113 -71.97 -23.23 -50.55
C ILE A 113 -73.34 -22.56 -50.67
N THR A 114 -73.38 -21.43 -51.36
CA THR A 114 -74.64 -20.73 -51.70
C THR A 114 -74.80 -20.72 -53.20
N VAL A 115 -75.88 -21.31 -53.71
CA VAL A 115 -76.28 -21.23 -55.10
C VAL A 115 -77.07 -19.93 -55.28
N GLY A 116 -76.52 -18.99 -56.04
CA GLY A 116 -77.18 -17.74 -56.40
C GLY A 116 -78.18 -17.89 -57.56
N ASP A 117 -78.73 -16.78 -58.04
CA ASP A 117 -79.69 -16.76 -59.15
C ASP A 117 -79.06 -16.88 -60.55
N GLU A 118 -77.73 -16.90 -60.67
CA GLU A 118 -77.03 -17.07 -61.95
C GLU A 118 -77.30 -18.45 -62.56
N ALA A 119 -77.59 -18.52 -63.86
CA ALA A 119 -77.93 -19.75 -64.57
C ALA A 119 -76.89 -20.88 -64.43
N SER A 120 -75.62 -20.52 -64.28
CA SER A 120 -74.47 -21.43 -64.27
C SER A 120 -73.41 -20.90 -63.28
N GLN A 121 -73.01 -21.72 -62.31
CA GLN A 121 -72.02 -21.39 -61.27
C GLN A 121 -71.00 -22.53 -61.12
N ARG A 122 -69.78 -22.25 -60.66
CA ARG A 122 -68.74 -23.26 -60.38
C ARG A 122 -68.17 -23.04 -58.97
N THR A 123 -67.89 -24.12 -58.25
CA THR A 123 -67.14 -24.11 -56.99
C THR A 123 -66.03 -25.16 -57.05
N THR A 124 -64.93 -24.90 -56.34
CA THR A 124 -63.77 -25.80 -56.28
C THR A 124 -63.53 -26.24 -54.84
N LEU A 125 -63.30 -27.54 -54.64
CA LEU A 125 -63.02 -28.16 -53.36
C LEU A 125 -61.63 -28.79 -53.40
N VAL A 126 -60.68 -28.26 -52.61
CA VAL A 126 -59.34 -28.84 -52.48
C VAL A 126 -59.34 -29.82 -51.32
N LEU A 127 -58.95 -31.07 -51.55
CA LEU A 127 -58.84 -32.07 -50.49
C LEU A 127 -57.41 -32.14 -49.96
N ALA A 128 -57.26 -32.18 -48.63
CA ALA A 128 -55.97 -32.43 -48.00
C ALA A 128 -55.57 -33.91 -48.18
N PRO A 129 -54.37 -34.23 -48.69
CA PRO A 129 -53.86 -35.60 -48.69
C PRO A 129 -53.82 -36.19 -47.27
N LEU A 130 -53.97 -37.50 -47.13
CA LEU A 130 -53.53 -38.20 -45.91
C LEU A 130 -51.98 -38.15 -45.82
N PRO A 131 -51.40 -38.40 -44.63
CA PRO A 131 -49.96 -38.63 -44.46
C PRO A 131 -49.36 -39.67 -45.44
N GLY A 132 -48.06 -39.55 -45.73
CA GLY A 132 -47.24 -40.58 -46.37
C GLY A 132 -46.60 -41.49 -45.30
N LEU A 133 -46.15 -42.68 -45.71
CA LEU A 133 -45.49 -43.64 -44.81
C LEU A 133 -43.99 -43.68 -45.11
N VAL A 134 -43.18 -43.07 -44.24
CA VAL A 134 -41.74 -42.89 -44.46
C VAL A 134 -40.92 -43.83 -43.59
N THR A 135 -40.08 -44.67 -44.21
CA THR A 135 -39.05 -45.44 -43.53
C THR A 135 -37.71 -44.70 -43.61
N ILE A 136 -37.07 -44.45 -42.47
CA ILE A 136 -35.85 -43.66 -42.34
C ILE A 136 -34.74 -44.53 -41.73
N THR A 137 -33.63 -44.69 -42.45
CA THR A 137 -32.46 -45.47 -42.03
C THR A 137 -31.17 -44.65 -42.10
N THR A 138 -30.18 -45.00 -41.29
CA THR A 138 -28.81 -44.46 -41.44
C THR A 138 -27.77 -45.58 -41.51
N GLN A 139 -26.60 -45.25 -42.05
CA GLN A 139 -25.40 -46.07 -41.97
C GLN A 139 -24.29 -45.25 -41.28
N PRO A 140 -23.87 -45.62 -40.05
CA PRO A 140 -24.41 -46.69 -39.21
C PRO A 140 -25.84 -46.40 -38.69
N PRO A 141 -26.59 -47.43 -38.26
CA PRO A 141 -27.87 -47.25 -37.55
C PRO A 141 -27.65 -46.67 -36.14
N GLY A 142 -28.72 -46.21 -35.50
CA GLY A 142 -28.67 -45.64 -34.15
C GLY A 142 -28.46 -44.12 -34.11
N ALA A 143 -28.77 -43.41 -35.20
CA ALA A 143 -28.73 -41.95 -35.25
C ALA A 143 -30.07 -41.35 -34.78
N THR A 144 -30.00 -40.28 -33.99
CA THR A 144 -31.16 -39.45 -33.66
C THR A 144 -31.63 -38.73 -34.92
N VAL A 145 -32.96 -38.70 -35.12
CA VAL A 145 -33.63 -38.01 -36.23
C VAL A 145 -34.53 -36.91 -35.65
N ILE A 146 -34.41 -35.70 -36.21
CA ILE A 146 -35.21 -34.53 -35.87
C ILE A 146 -35.93 -34.09 -37.15
N LEU A 147 -37.25 -33.89 -37.08
CA LEU A 147 -38.13 -33.50 -38.19
C LEU A 147 -38.65 -32.09 -37.94
N ASP A 148 -38.32 -31.14 -38.83
CA ASP A 148 -38.71 -29.73 -38.78
C ASP A 148 -38.40 -29.01 -37.44
N GLY A 149 -37.46 -29.56 -36.66
CA GLY A 149 -37.06 -29.08 -35.33
C GLY A 149 -37.54 -29.94 -34.16
N GLU A 150 -38.52 -30.83 -34.37
CA GLU A 150 -39.05 -31.73 -33.33
C GLU A 150 -38.36 -33.12 -33.35
N PRO A 151 -37.99 -33.70 -32.18
CA PRO A 151 -37.37 -35.03 -32.14
C PRO A 151 -38.31 -36.15 -32.62
N LEU A 152 -37.93 -36.82 -33.72
CA LEU A 152 -38.73 -37.87 -34.35
C LEU A 152 -38.42 -39.27 -33.78
N GLY A 153 -37.17 -39.55 -33.44
CA GLY A 153 -36.75 -40.83 -32.87
C GLY A 153 -35.29 -41.19 -33.15
N ILE A 154 -34.98 -42.49 -33.18
CA ILE A 154 -33.65 -43.04 -33.47
C ILE A 154 -33.76 -44.09 -34.58
N THR A 155 -32.85 -44.08 -35.56
CA THR A 155 -32.88 -45.02 -36.71
C THR A 155 -32.55 -46.47 -36.33
N PRO A 156 -33.16 -47.48 -37.00
CA PRO A 156 -34.14 -47.36 -38.08
C PRO A 156 -35.55 -47.01 -37.57
N LEU A 157 -36.24 -46.15 -38.32
CA LEU A 157 -37.64 -45.78 -38.11
C LEU A 157 -38.46 -46.31 -39.27
N GLU A 158 -39.47 -47.14 -39.03
CA GLU A 158 -40.22 -47.83 -40.09
C GLU A 158 -41.63 -47.26 -40.26
N ALA A 159 -42.03 -47.01 -41.52
CA ALA A 159 -43.39 -46.64 -41.93
C ALA A 159 -44.04 -45.51 -41.10
N LEU A 160 -43.28 -44.48 -40.73
CA LEU A 160 -43.80 -43.36 -39.96
C LEU A 160 -44.81 -42.54 -40.76
N PRO A 161 -46.00 -42.22 -40.21
CA PRO A 161 -46.92 -41.28 -40.83
C PRO A 161 -46.34 -39.86 -40.72
N ILE A 162 -45.94 -39.29 -41.86
CA ILE A 162 -45.50 -37.89 -41.99
C ILE A 162 -46.47 -37.17 -42.94
N GLU A 163 -46.82 -35.93 -42.63
CA GLU A 163 -47.74 -35.12 -43.46
C GLU A 163 -47.24 -34.94 -44.90
N ALA A 164 -48.12 -34.49 -45.80
CA ALA A 164 -47.78 -34.32 -47.21
C ALA A 164 -47.18 -32.94 -47.51
N GLY A 165 -45.96 -32.92 -48.05
CA GLY A 165 -45.24 -31.70 -48.44
C GLY A 165 -43.72 -31.78 -48.21
N PRO A 166 -43.02 -30.63 -48.28
CA PRO A 166 -41.59 -30.54 -47.99
C PRO A 166 -41.31 -30.54 -46.49
N HIS A 167 -40.40 -31.41 -46.06
CA HIS A 167 -39.94 -31.56 -44.67
C HIS A 167 -38.41 -31.52 -44.60
N GLN A 168 -37.84 -31.05 -43.48
CA GLN A 168 -36.40 -31.07 -43.23
C GLN A 168 -36.05 -32.02 -42.09
N LEU A 169 -35.10 -32.92 -42.35
CA LEU A 169 -34.62 -33.94 -41.44
C LEU A 169 -33.15 -33.68 -41.05
N LEU A 170 -32.88 -33.54 -39.76
CA LEU A 170 -31.53 -33.49 -39.19
C LEU A 170 -31.20 -34.86 -38.55
N PHE A 171 -30.01 -35.36 -38.86
CA PHE A 171 -29.48 -36.64 -38.40
C PHE A 171 -28.23 -36.42 -37.54
N GLU A 172 -28.22 -36.96 -36.31
CA GLU A 172 -27.11 -36.82 -35.37
C GLU A 172 -26.72 -38.17 -34.77
N ALA A 173 -25.41 -38.49 -34.69
CA ALA A 173 -24.92 -39.70 -34.01
C ALA A 173 -23.59 -39.46 -33.30
N PRO A 174 -23.33 -40.07 -32.12
CA PRO A 174 -22.08 -39.90 -31.39
C PRO A 174 -20.86 -40.30 -32.23
N ARG A 175 -19.84 -39.43 -32.28
CA ARG A 175 -18.64 -39.55 -33.14
C ARG A 175 -18.87 -39.43 -34.66
N TYR A 176 -20.03 -38.95 -35.12
CA TYR A 176 -20.31 -38.66 -36.53
C TYR A 176 -20.66 -37.19 -36.75
N LEU A 177 -20.53 -36.72 -37.99
CA LEU A 177 -20.93 -35.38 -38.42
C LEU A 177 -22.47 -35.30 -38.53
N PRO A 178 -23.10 -34.21 -38.05
CA PRO A 178 -24.52 -33.99 -38.26
C PRO A 178 -24.82 -33.77 -39.75
N VAL A 179 -25.92 -34.34 -40.25
CA VAL A 179 -26.32 -34.25 -41.66
C VAL A 179 -27.76 -33.77 -41.75
N THR A 180 -28.02 -32.73 -42.55
CA THR A 180 -29.38 -32.29 -42.89
C THR A 180 -29.79 -32.82 -44.26
N ARG A 181 -31.06 -33.23 -44.42
CA ARG A 181 -31.68 -33.64 -45.68
C ARG A 181 -33.10 -33.11 -45.79
N ASP A 182 -33.42 -32.53 -46.93
CA ASP A 182 -34.80 -32.17 -47.28
C ASP A 182 -35.50 -33.39 -47.92
N LEU A 183 -36.78 -33.58 -47.63
CA LEU A 183 -37.61 -34.71 -48.06
C LEU A 183 -39.00 -34.21 -48.49
N GLU A 184 -39.37 -34.45 -49.74
CA GLU A 184 -40.75 -34.25 -50.23
C GLU A 184 -41.58 -35.50 -49.95
N VAL A 185 -42.67 -35.38 -49.19
CA VAL A 185 -43.56 -36.48 -48.81
C VAL A 185 -44.83 -36.45 -49.66
N ASN A 186 -45.05 -37.51 -50.45
CA ASN A 186 -46.08 -37.60 -51.49
C ASN A 186 -47.52 -37.83 -50.98
N GLY A 187 -47.68 -37.94 -49.65
CA GLY A 187 -48.94 -38.20 -48.96
C GLY A 187 -49.64 -39.51 -49.34
N ARG A 188 -50.94 -39.59 -49.04
CA ARG A 188 -51.90 -40.59 -49.52
C ARG A 188 -51.57 -42.04 -49.15
N ASN A 189 -50.93 -42.26 -48.00
CA ASN A 189 -50.35 -43.53 -47.56
C ASN A 189 -49.31 -44.14 -48.51
N ASN A 190 -48.70 -43.35 -49.41
CA ASN A 190 -47.61 -43.83 -50.25
C ASN A 190 -46.39 -44.15 -49.38
N ALA A 191 -45.75 -45.30 -49.63
CA ALA A 191 -44.52 -45.68 -48.95
C ALA A 191 -43.30 -44.97 -49.59
N GLN A 192 -42.44 -44.40 -48.75
CA GLN A 192 -41.16 -43.80 -49.14
C GLN A 192 -40.04 -44.32 -48.23
N GLN A 193 -38.82 -44.38 -48.75
CA GLN A 193 -37.64 -44.74 -47.97
C GLN A 193 -36.53 -43.71 -48.16
N LEU A 194 -35.95 -43.27 -47.05
CA LEU A 194 -34.76 -42.41 -46.99
C LEU A 194 -33.65 -43.15 -46.24
N SER A 195 -32.45 -43.17 -46.83
CA SER A 195 -31.27 -43.78 -46.21
C SER A 195 -30.09 -42.80 -46.26
N VAL A 196 -29.47 -42.52 -45.11
CA VAL A 196 -28.43 -41.50 -44.97
C VAL A 196 -27.15 -42.10 -44.38
N ALA A 197 -26.06 -42.07 -45.14
CA ALA A 197 -24.73 -42.38 -44.60
C ALA A 197 -24.20 -41.19 -43.80
N LEU A 198 -23.62 -41.45 -42.63
CA LEU A 198 -23.02 -40.43 -41.76
C LEU A 198 -21.49 -40.51 -41.84
N ALA A 199 -20.85 -39.37 -42.07
CA ALA A 199 -19.39 -39.24 -42.10
C ALA A 199 -18.81 -39.21 -40.67
N PRO A 200 -17.70 -39.88 -40.36
CA PRO A 200 -17.09 -39.84 -39.02
C PRO A 200 -16.60 -38.44 -38.64
N ALA A 201 -16.80 -38.03 -37.39
CA ALA A 201 -16.35 -36.74 -36.83
C ALA A 201 -14.98 -36.84 -36.12
N TRP A 202 -14.10 -37.70 -36.62
CA TRP A 202 -12.77 -37.94 -36.05
C TRP A 202 -11.72 -38.13 -37.15
N ALA A 203 -10.45 -38.09 -36.75
CA ALA A 203 -9.29 -38.27 -37.62
C ALA A 203 -8.26 -39.21 -36.99
N THR A 204 -7.51 -39.89 -37.83
CA THR A 204 -6.50 -40.89 -37.45
C THR A 204 -5.18 -40.18 -37.15
N TYR A 205 -4.63 -40.37 -35.94
CA TYR A 205 -3.33 -39.84 -35.58
C TYR A 205 -2.33 -40.97 -35.33
N HIS A 206 -1.22 -40.97 -36.09
CA HIS A 206 -0.06 -41.82 -35.79
C HIS A 206 0.87 -41.07 -34.83
N VAL A 207 1.20 -41.73 -33.71
CA VAL A 207 1.89 -41.11 -32.58
C VAL A 207 3.07 -41.99 -32.16
N ASN A 208 4.27 -41.52 -32.46
CA ASN A 208 5.54 -42.21 -32.18
C ASN A 208 6.35 -41.41 -31.16
N SER A 209 7.14 -42.07 -30.30
CA SER A 209 8.08 -41.38 -29.41
C SER A 209 9.42 -42.08 -29.30
N GLU A 210 10.46 -41.31 -28.99
CA GLU A 210 11.78 -41.81 -28.63
C GLU A 210 12.10 -41.39 -27.19
N PRO A 211 12.26 -42.34 -26.24
CA PRO A 211 12.04 -43.78 -26.40
C PRO A 211 10.56 -44.16 -26.56
N PRO A 212 10.25 -45.32 -27.17
CA PRO A 212 8.89 -45.84 -27.32
C PRO A 212 8.30 -46.31 -25.98
N GLY A 213 6.99 -46.57 -25.95
CA GLY A 213 6.24 -46.96 -24.75
C GLY A 213 5.99 -45.79 -23.81
N ALA A 214 5.59 -44.65 -24.35
CA ALA A 214 5.06 -43.51 -23.60
C ALA A 214 3.52 -43.58 -23.63
N ASP A 215 2.88 -43.33 -22.49
CA ASP A 215 1.43 -43.23 -22.38
C ASP A 215 0.92 -42.04 -23.21
N ILE A 216 -0.05 -42.29 -24.07
CA ILE A 216 -0.73 -41.30 -24.91
C ILE A 216 -2.00 -40.88 -24.19
N LEU A 217 -2.17 -39.60 -23.91
CA LEU A 217 -3.39 -39.02 -23.35
C LEU A 217 -3.94 -37.96 -24.31
N VAL A 218 -5.25 -37.94 -24.53
CA VAL A 218 -5.96 -36.92 -25.32
C VAL A 218 -7.02 -36.29 -24.43
N ASP A 219 -6.98 -34.96 -24.28
CA ASP A 219 -7.77 -34.17 -23.33
C ASP A 219 -7.71 -34.69 -21.86
N GLY A 220 -6.67 -35.47 -21.54
CA GLY A 220 -6.47 -36.12 -20.23
C GLY A 220 -6.86 -37.60 -20.16
N GLU A 221 -7.57 -38.14 -21.16
CA GLU A 221 -7.96 -39.56 -21.21
C GLU A 221 -6.93 -40.42 -21.95
N ALA A 222 -6.55 -41.56 -21.35
CA ALA A 222 -5.52 -42.45 -21.90
C ALA A 222 -6.01 -43.23 -23.13
N GLN A 223 -5.30 -43.09 -24.25
CA GLN A 223 -5.63 -43.68 -25.55
C GLN A 223 -4.72 -44.88 -25.93
N GLY A 224 -3.65 -45.13 -25.18
CA GLY A 224 -2.72 -46.24 -25.43
C GLY A 224 -1.28 -45.88 -25.08
N GLN A 225 -0.32 -46.58 -25.70
CA GLN A 225 1.12 -46.30 -25.58
C GLN A 225 1.79 -46.24 -26.96
N THR A 226 2.78 -45.36 -27.13
CA THR A 226 3.54 -45.22 -28.39
C THR A 226 4.40 -46.47 -28.69
N PRO A 227 4.64 -46.81 -29.97
CA PRO A 227 4.00 -46.28 -31.17
C PRO A 227 2.57 -46.81 -31.31
N ALA A 228 1.60 -45.92 -31.55
CA ALA A 228 0.21 -46.31 -31.76
C ALA A 228 -0.52 -45.37 -32.72
N THR A 229 -1.66 -45.86 -33.19
CA THR A 229 -2.64 -45.11 -33.97
C THR A 229 -3.84 -44.83 -33.08
N VAL A 230 -4.26 -43.57 -32.96
CA VAL A 230 -5.37 -43.14 -32.09
C VAL A 230 -6.41 -42.34 -32.88
N GLU A 231 -7.69 -42.54 -32.59
CA GLU A 231 -8.80 -41.86 -33.25
C GLU A 231 -9.19 -40.59 -32.45
N ILE A 232 -8.89 -39.40 -32.97
CA ILE A 232 -9.13 -38.14 -32.25
C ILE A 232 -10.36 -37.43 -32.81
N ILE A 233 -11.33 -37.10 -31.94
CA ILE A 233 -12.56 -36.36 -32.30
C ILE A 233 -12.20 -34.92 -32.70
N GLN A 234 -12.85 -34.41 -33.74
CA GLN A 234 -12.62 -33.08 -34.30
C GLN A 234 -12.73 -31.92 -33.29
N GLY A 235 -12.16 -30.78 -33.67
CA GLY A 235 -12.08 -29.56 -32.85
C GLY A 235 -10.67 -29.31 -32.31
N GLN A 236 -10.57 -28.47 -31.27
CA GLN A 236 -9.31 -28.27 -30.54
C GLN A 236 -9.16 -29.35 -29.45
N ARG A 237 -7.97 -29.95 -29.37
CA ARG A 237 -7.60 -31.03 -28.45
C ARG A 237 -6.21 -30.80 -27.88
N GLU A 238 -5.91 -31.32 -26.69
CA GLU A 238 -4.52 -31.47 -26.23
C GLU A 238 -4.11 -32.94 -26.28
N ILE A 239 -2.98 -33.24 -26.96
CA ILE A 239 -2.30 -34.53 -26.81
C ILE A 239 -1.13 -34.36 -25.82
N THR A 240 -1.05 -35.26 -24.84
CA THR A 240 0.06 -35.38 -23.90
C THR A 240 0.74 -36.74 -24.10
N LEU A 241 2.07 -36.75 -24.15
CA LEU A 241 2.88 -37.98 -24.02
C LEU A 241 3.59 -37.98 -22.67
N GLN A 242 3.39 -39.05 -21.91
CA GLN A 242 3.95 -39.23 -20.57
C GLN A 242 4.75 -40.52 -20.48
N LYS A 243 5.94 -40.49 -19.86
CA LYS A 243 6.74 -41.70 -19.61
C LYS A 243 7.51 -41.58 -18.29
N PRO A 244 7.58 -42.63 -17.46
CA PRO A 244 8.36 -42.60 -16.22
C PRO A 244 9.82 -42.14 -16.45
N ALA A 245 10.30 -41.24 -15.59
CA ALA A 245 11.60 -40.55 -15.69
C ALA A 245 11.81 -39.63 -16.91
N PHE A 246 10.76 -39.30 -17.68
CA PHE A 246 10.77 -38.25 -18.72
C PHE A 246 9.83 -37.11 -18.35
N ALA A 247 10.11 -35.91 -18.87
CA ALA A 247 9.19 -34.79 -18.76
C ALA A 247 7.99 -35.04 -19.71
N PRO A 248 6.75 -34.69 -19.30
CA PRO A 248 5.59 -34.83 -20.17
C PRO A 248 5.68 -33.85 -21.34
N TRP A 249 5.58 -34.37 -22.56
CA TRP A 249 5.46 -33.57 -23.77
C TRP A 249 3.99 -33.28 -24.05
N ARG A 250 3.65 -32.08 -24.54
CA ARG A 250 2.28 -31.67 -24.85
C ARG A 250 2.22 -30.90 -26.16
N GLN A 251 1.12 -31.08 -26.90
CA GLN A 251 0.80 -30.29 -28.07
C GLN A 251 -0.72 -30.06 -28.19
N ALA A 252 -1.10 -28.81 -28.47
CA ALA A 252 -2.45 -28.50 -28.93
C ALA A 252 -2.61 -28.92 -30.41
N LEU A 253 -3.68 -29.64 -30.69
CA LEU A 253 -4.05 -30.12 -32.02
C LEU A 253 -5.34 -29.42 -32.46
N GLU A 254 -5.31 -28.83 -33.66
CA GLU A 254 -6.52 -28.56 -34.43
C GLU A 254 -6.80 -29.80 -35.29
N VAL A 255 -7.97 -30.42 -35.04
CA VAL A 255 -8.36 -31.72 -35.57
C VAL A 255 -9.52 -31.55 -36.53
N THR A 256 -9.26 -31.80 -37.81
CA THR A 256 -10.24 -31.88 -38.90
C THR A 256 -10.55 -33.35 -39.19
N ALA A 257 -11.83 -33.70 -39.32
CA ALA A 257 -12.25 -35.08 -39.58
C ALA A 257 -11.71 -35.67 -40.91
N GLU A 258 -11.72 -37.00 -41.01
CA GLU A 258 -11.37 -37.80 -42.22
C GLU A 258 -9.92 -37.65 -42.74
N ALA A 259 -9.03 -36.96 -42.02
CA ALA A 259 -7.63 -36.76 -42.40
C ALA A 259 -6.66 -37.59 -41.55
N ASP A 260 -6.00 -38.58 -42.15
CA ASP A 260 -4.88 -39.30 -41.52
C ASP A 260 -3.67 -38.36 -41.33
N LYS A 261 -3.07 -38.37 -40.13
CA LYS A 261 -2.03 -37.42 -39.73
C LYS A 261 -0.95 -38.07 -38.88
N ASP A 262 0.30 -37.95 -39.31
CA ASP A 262 1.48 -38.38 -38.54
C ASP A 262 2.04 -37.20 -37.75
N LEU A 263 2.30 -37.40 -36.46
CA LEU A 263 3.03 -36.43 -35.62
C LEU A 263 4.55 -36.61 -35.70
N GLY A 264 5.03 -37.66 -36.37
CA GLY A 264 6.43 -38.05 -36.41
C GLY A 264 6.89 -38.67 -35.08
N THR A 265 8.21 -38.85 -34.95
CA THR A 265 8.83 -39.37 -33.72
C THR A 265 9.13 -38.24 -32.74
N ILE A 266 8.37 -38.20 -31.65
CA ILE A 266 8.51 -37.19 -30.58
C ILE A 266 9.58 -37.64 -29.59
N THR A 267 10.74 -36.98 -29.61
CA THR A 267 11.82 -37.26 -28.64
C THR A 267 11.48 -36.68 -27.27
N LEU A 268 11.30 -37.54 -26.27
CA LEU A 268 11.02 -37.13 -24.90
C LEU A 268 12.31 -36.72 -24.18
N THR A 269 12.26 -35.61 -23.44
CA THR A 269 13.39 -35.14 -22.63
C THR A 269 13.39 -35.83 -21.25
N PRO A 270 14.53 -36.37 -20.77
CA PRO A 270 14.60 -36.93 -19.43
C PRO A 270 14.24 -35.90 -18.35
N ALA A 271 13.46 -36.32 -17.35
CA ALA A 271 12.99 -35.45 -16.28
C ALA A 271 14.16 -34.98 -15.40
N ALA A 272 14.20 -33.70 -15.05
CA ALA A 272 15.26 -33.16 -14.21
C ALA A 272 15.28 -33.79 -12.80
N GLY A 273 16.48 -33.93 -12.23
CA GLY A 273 16.66 -34.28 -10.82
C GLY A 273 16.50 -33.05 -9.92
N ILE A 274 16.22 -33.27 -8.63
CA ILE A 274 16.05 -32.21 -7.63
C ILE A 274 17.09 -32.39 -6.52
N LEU A 275 17.97 -31.41 -6.34
CA LEU A 275 18.91 -31.35 -5.23
C LEU A 275 18.41 -30.37 -4.16
N SER A 276 18.03 -30.87 -2.99
CA SER A 276 17.73 -30.07 -1.80
C SER A 276 19.01 -29.79 -1.01
N LEU A 277 19.53 -28.56 -1.10
CA LEU A 277 20.86 -28.17 -0.62
C LEU A 277 20.81 -27.27 0.63
N ASN A 278 21.38 -27.79 1.71
CA ASN A 278 21.54 -27.12 3.00
C ASN A 278 23.02 -26.79 3.27
N SER A 279 23.28 -25.87 4.21
CA SER A 279 24.64 -25.63 4.70
C SER A 279 24.69 -25.29 6.18
N THR A 280 25.86 -25.50 6.79
CA THR A 280 26.15 -25.12 8.17
C THR A 280 27.34 -24.15 8.20
N PRO A 281 27.15 -22.87 8.57
CA PRO A 281 25.87 -22.19 8.81
C PRO A 281 25.03 -22.04 7.52
N SER A 282 23.73 -21.80 7.69
CA SER A 282 22.76 -21.51 6.61
C SER A 282 22.99 -20.14 5.98
N GLY A 283 22.30 -19.83 4.88
CA GLY A 283 22.44 -18.59 4.13
C GLY A 283 23.81 -18.46 3.46
N ALA A 284 24.29 -19.55 2.84
CA ALA A 284 25.48 -19.53 1.99
C ALA A 284 25.05 -19.31 0.54
N ASN A 285 25.74 -18.43 -0.18
CA ASN A 285 25.53 -18.20 -1.62
C ASN A 285 25.89 -19.48 -2.39
N VAL A 286 24.95 -19.96 -3.21
CA VAL A 286 25.09 -21.16 -4.04
C VAL A 286 25.33 -20.75 -5.49
N THR A 287 26.33 -21.37 -6.13
CA THR A 287 26.55 -21.27 -7.57
C THR A 287 26.56 -22.66 -8.22
N MET A 288 25.82 -22.84 -9.31
CA MET A 288 25.88 -24.02 -10.17
C MET A 288 26.65 -23.68 -11.45
N ASN A 289 27.68 -24.45 -11.78
CA ASN A 289 28.58 -24.27 -12.94
C ASN A 289 29.29 -22.89 -13.03
N GLY A 290 29.07 -22.00 -12.07
CA GLY A 290 29.59 -20.63 -12.02
C GLY A 290 28.49 -19.58 -11.80
N GLU A 291 27.26 -19.89 -12.21
CA GLU A 291 26.10 -19.00 -12.14
C GLU A 291 25.45 -19.05 -10.76
N PHE A 292 25.04 -17.89 -10.23
CA PHE A 292 24.39 -17.77 -8.93
C PHE A 292 22.93 -18.26 -8.97
N GLN A 293 22.57 -19.13 -8.04
CA GLN A 293 21.25 -19.77 -7.98
C GLN A 293 20.42 -19.36 -6.75
N GLY A 294 21.02 -18.75 -5.73
CA GLY A 294 20.34 -18.37 -4.50
C GLY A 294 21.18 -18.59 -3.23
N GLN A 295 20.50 -18.75 -2.10
CA GLN A 295 21.12 -19.00 -0.79
C GLN A 295 20.49 -20.21 -0.09
N THR A 296 21.28 -20.99 0.65
CA THR A 296 20.80 -22.17 1.39
C THR A 296 19.87 -21.82 2.58
N PRO A 297 18.82 -22.62 2.86
CA PRO A 297 18.35 -23.80 2.12
C PRO A 297 17.81 -23.45 0.73
N LEU A 298 18.18 -24.25 -0.27
CA LEU A 298 17.82 -24.02 -1.68
C LEU A 298 17.56 -25.36 -2.38
N GLU A 299 16.51 -25.44 -3.18
CA GLU A 299 16.29 -26.56 -4.10
C GLU A 299 16.81 -26.19 -5.49
N LEU A 300 17.51 -27.12 -6.14
CA LEU A 300 18.12 -26.94 -7.46
C LEU A 300 17.63 -28.00 -8.44
N THR A 301 17.18 -27.56 -9.59
CA THR A 301 16.87 -28.41 -10.75
C THR A 301 18.17 -28.80 -11.46
N ILE A 302 18.51 -30.08 -11.48
CA ILE A 302 19.74 -30.62 -12.07
C ILE A 302 19.41 -31.35 -13.37
N ALA A 303 20.12 -31.04 -14.46
CA ALA A 303 19.94 -31.76 -15.73
C ALA A 303 20.56 -33.17 -15.59
N PRO A 304 19.84 -34.25 -15.92
CA PRO A 304 20.24 -35.60 -15.55
C PRO A 304 21.33 -36.16 -16.46
N GLY A 305 22.11 -37.10 -15.94
CA GLY A 305 23.21 -37.74 -16.70
C GLY A 305 24.33 -36.77 -17.10
N ARG A 306 24.50 -35.68 -16.33
CA ARG A 306 25.60 -34.73 -16.47
C ARG A 306 26.11 -34.31 -15.10
N SER A 307 27.43 -34.20 -14.98
CA SER A 307 28.09 -33.70 -13.78
C SER A 307 28.01 -32.16 -13.71
N HIS A 308 27.34 -31.63 -12.69
CA HIS A 308 27.23 -30.21 -12.37
C HIS A 308 28.15 -29.83 -11.21
N ARG A 309 28.87 -28.72 -11.34
CA ARG A 309 29.77 -28.20 -10.30
C ARG A 309 29.01 -27.24 -9.38
N ILE A 310 28.69 -27.69 -8.18
CA ILE A 310 28.06 -26.87 -7.14
C ILE A 310 29.14 -26.27 -6.25
N ALA A 311 29.07 -24.97 -5.96
CA ALA A 311 29.95 -24.33 -5.00
C ALA A 311 29.18 -23.42 -4.05
N LEU A 312 29.58 -23.46 -2.78
CA LEU A 312 28.95 -22.70 -1.70
C LEU A 312 29.96 -21.72 -1.11
N SER A 313 29.52 -20.50 -0.84
CA SER A 313 30.36 -19.44 -0.28
C SER A 313 29.60 -18.58 0.73
N LYS A 314 30.28 -18.19 1.82
CA LYS A 314 29.73 -17.27 2.82
C LYS A 314 30.86 -16.38 3.37
N PRO A 315 30.65 -15.05 3.55
CA PRO A 315 31.66 -14.16 4.15
C PRO A 315 32.13 -14.69 5.52
N GLY A 316 33.44 -14.69 5.74
CA GLY A 316 34.06 -15.25 6.95
C GLY A 316 34.31 -16.76 6.93
N TYR A 317 33.97 -17.46 5.84
CA TYR A 317 34.14 -18.92 5.70
C TYR A 317 34.98 -19.29 4.46
N GLY A 318 35.45 -20.54 4.41
CA GLY A 318 36.00 -21.15 3.20
C GLY A 318 34.90 -21.43 2.16
N ARG A 319 35.24 -21.32 0.87
CA ARG A 319 34.39 -21.80 -0.22
C ARG A 319 34.42 -23.33 -0.23
N SER A 320 33.26 -23.98 -0.26
CA SER A 320 33.16 -25.41 -0.61
C SER A 320 32.87 -25.55 -2.11
N THR A 321 33.25 -26.67 -2.70
CA THR A 321 33.00 -26.99 -4.12
C THR A 321 32.94 -28.50 -4.28
N GLU A 322 31.84 -28.98 -4.83
CA GLU A 322 31.55 -30.38 -5.09
C GLU A 322 31.04 -30.54 -6.53
N THR A 323 31.12 -31.76 -7.04
CA THR A 323 30.45 -32.15 -8.29
C THR A 323 29.31 -33.09 -7.93
N ILE A 324 28.14 -32.89 -8.52
CA ILE A 324 26.98 -33.77 -8.38
C ILE A 324 26.46 -34.17 -9.76
N GLU A 325 25.97 -35.39 -9.87
CA GLU A 325 25.29 -35.92 -11.04
C GLU A 325 24.06 -36.68 -10.54
N LEU A 326 22.88 -36.37 -11.07
CA LEU A 326 21.63 -37.02 -10.71
C LEU A 326 21.08 -37.81 -11.91
N ALA A 327 20.42 -38.93 -11.63
CA ALA A 327 19.59 -39.63 -12.59
C ALA A 327 18.29 -38.86 -12.87
N ALA A 328 17.59 -39.22 -13.94
CA ALA A 328 16.35 -38.57 -14.31
C ALA A 328 15.25 -38.80 -13.25
N ALA A 329 14.52 -37.73 -12.89
CA ALA A 329 13.57 -37.68 -11.77
C ALA A 329 14.14 -38.07 -10.38
N GLN A 330 15.46 -38.12 -10.18
CA GLN A 330 16.05 -38.41 -8.87
C GLN A 330 16.00 -37.18 -7.96
N THR A 331 15.53 -37.36 -6.73
CA THR A 331 15.67 -36.37 -5.64
C THR A 331 16.82 -36.76 -4.71
N GLU A 332 17.71 -35.82 -4.37
CA GLU A 332 18.78 -36.00 -3.38
C GLU A 332 18.79 -34.81 -2.40
N SER A 333 19.24 -35.02 -1.15
CA SER A 333 19.46 -33.95 -0.19
C SER A 333 20.89 -33.96 0.35
N ARG A 334 21.51 -32.77 0.45
CA ARG A 334 22.88 -32.60 0.97
C ARG A 334 22.96 -31.46 1.98
N THR A 335 23.86 -31.60 2.95
CA THR A 335 24.21 -30.55 3.91
C THR A 335 25.72 -30.32 3.91
N VAL A 336 26.16 -29.11 3.51
CA VAL A 336 27.58 -28.76 3.38
C VAL A 336 28.04 -27.91 4.56
N VAL A 337 29.01 -28.40 5.34
CA VAL A 337 29.57 -27.68 6.49
C VAL A 337 30.73 -26.78 6.03
N LEU A 338 30.56 -25.46 6.14
CA LEU A 338 31.58 -24.48 5.77
C LEU A 338 32.55 -24.23 6.93
N LYS A 339 33.84 -24.42 6.70
CA LYS A 339 34.89 -24.14 7.69
C LYS A 339 35.11 -22.63 7.82
N ALA A 340 35.07 -22.11 9.05
CA ALA A 340 35.31 -20.69 9.31
C ALA A 340 36.76 -20.30 9.02
N LYS A 341 36.98 -19.09 8.49
CA LYS A 341 38.28 -18.43 8.39
C LYS A 341 38.39 -17.44 9.54
N THR A 342 39.08 -17.80 10.61
CA THR A 342 39.22 -16.96 11.81
C THR A 342 40.52 -16.15 11.84
N GLY A 343 40.50 -15.01 12.51
CA GLY A 343 41.68 -14.28 12.97
C GLY A 343 41.61 -14.02 14.47
N ASP A 344 42.76 -13.92 15.14
CA ASP A 344 42.81 -13.76 16.60
C ASP A 344 42.79 -12.29 17.00
N VAL A 345 41.88 -11.95 17.91
CA VAL A 345 41.74 -10.60 18.47
C VAL A 345 41.96 -10.64 19.98
N LYS A 346 43.05 -10.00 20.45
CA LYS A 346 43.33 -9.78 21.86
C LYS A 346 42.71 -8.47 22.33
N PHE A 347 41.63 -8.59 23.11
CA PHE A 347 41.00 -7.48 23.81
C PHE A 347 41.73 -7.19 25.12
N SER A 348 42.17 -5.95 25.30
CA SER A 348 42.70 -5.42 26.56
C SER A 348 41.68 -4.44 27.14
N ILE A 349 40.93 -4.89 28.15
CA ILE A 349 39.76 -4.20 28.70
C ILE A 349 40.04 -3.74 30.12
N ALA A 350 39.80 -2.44 30.37
CA ALA A 350 39.78 -1.83 31.69
C ALA A 350 38.44 -1.10 31.93
N PRO A 351 37.83 -1.19 33.13
CA PRO A 351 38.19 -2.08 34.23
C PRO A 351 37.95 -3.57 33.90
N ALA A 352 38.69 -4.47 34.55
CA ALA A 352 38.66 -5.90 34.24
C ALA A 352 37.31 -6.61 34.54
N SER A 353 36.41 -5.95 35.28
CA SER A 353 35.05 -6.42 35.57
C SER A 353 34.04 -6.17 34.43
N ALA A 354 34.38 -5.33 33.45
CA ALA A 354 33.47 -4.97 32.35
C ALA A 354 33.12 -6.18 31.46
N GLU A 355 31.87 -6.24 31.00
CA GLU A 355 31.38 -7.27 30.09
C GLU A 355 31.82 -7.00 28.66
N LEU A 356 32.31 -8.02 27.97
CA LEU A 356 32.59 -7.99 26.53
C LEU A 356 31.49 -8.74 25.78
N ARG A 357 30.87 -8.08 24.81
CA ARG A 357 29.89 -8.67 23.90
C ARG A 357 30.36 -8.54 22.46
N VAL A 358 30.09 -9.56 21.65
CA VAL A 358 30.45 -9.63 20.23
C VAL A 358 29.16 -9.92 19.45
N ASN A 359 28.77 -9.00 18.58
CA ASN A 359 27.47 -9.02 17.88
C ASN A 359 26.30 -9.25 18.87
N GLY A 360 26.27 -8.51 19.98
CA GLY A 360 25.29 -8.63 21.07
C GLY A 360 25.46 -9.83 22.00
N ARG A 361 26.13 -10.91 21.59
CA ARG A 361 26.36 -12.09 22.43
C ARG A 361 27.45 -11.85 23.47
N LEU A 362 27.15 -12.08 24.75
CA LEU A 362 28.15 -12.08 25.83
C LEU A 362 29.21 -13.17 25.59
N VAL A 363 30.48 -12.77 25.56
CA VAL A 363 31.65 -13.65 25.42
C VAL A 363 32.53 -13.68 26.68
N GLY A 364 32.14 -12.95 27.72
CA GLY A 364 32.70 -12.98 29.07
C GLY A 364 33.00 -11.59 29.63
N LYS A 365 33.90 -11.51 30.62
CA LYS A 365 34.30 -10.26 31.27
C LYS A 365 35.82 -10.05 31.19
N GLY A 366 36.25 -8.79 31.13
CA GLY A 366 37.66 -8.40 31.11
C GLY A 366 38.47 -8.85 29.91
N SER A 367 39.76 -8.51 29.94
CA SER A 367 40.75 -8.79 28.88
C SER A 367 40.80 -10.26 28.48
N ARG A 368 40.74 -10.55 27.17
CA ARG A 368 40.77 -11.92 26.61
C ARG A 368 41.15 -11.94 25.13
N THR A 369 41.67 -13.06 24.64
CA THR A 369 41.85 -13.31 23.20
C THR A 369 40.68 -14.15 22.68
N LEU A 370 40.16 -13.82 21.49
CA LEU A 370 39.09 -14.55 20.82
C LEU A 370 39.47 -14.80 19.35
N ALA A 371 39.34 -16.06 18.90
CA ALA A 371 39.37 -16.40 17.48
C ALA A 371 38.01 -16.06 16.87
N LEU A 372 37.96 -15.03 16.02
CA LEU A 372 36.73 -14.51 15.42
C LEU A 372 36.75 -14.66 13.90
N PRO A 373 35.63 -15.01 13.23
CA PRO A 373 35.55 -15.06 11.77
C PRO A 373 36.00 -13.77 11.08
N ALA A 374 36.58 -13.87 9.88
CA ALA A 374 37.13 -12.75 9.12
C ALA A 374 36.05 -11.88 8.44
N VAL A 375 35.18 -11.28 9.26
CA VAL A 375 34.13 -10.32 8.90
C VAL A 375 34.07 -9.20 9.95
N ALA A 376 33.37 -8.10 9.67
CA ALA A 376 33.15 -7.07 10.67
C ALA A 376 32.31 -7.61 11.85
N HIS A 377 32.85 -7.49 13.06
CA HIS A 377 32.15 -7.77 14.31
C HIS A 377 31.92 -6.47 15.08
N ARG A 378 30.68 -6.24 15.54
CA ARG A 378 30.40 -5.18 16.51
C ARG A 378 30.86 -5.66 17.88
N ILE A 379 31.80 -4.93 18.44
CA ILE A 379 32.29 -5.09 19.81
C ILE A 379 31.53 -4.11 20.69
N GLU A 380 31.07 -4.57 21.85
CA GLU A 380 30.43 -3.77 22.88
C GLU A 380 31.08 -4.11 24.22
N VAL A 381 31.44 -3.07 24.99
CA VAL A 381 31.99 -3.23 26.35
C VAL A 381 31.21 -2.34 27.31
N SER A 382 30.71 -2.94 28.39
CA SER A 382 29.80 -2.28 29.33
C SER A 382 30.02 -2.69 30.78
N LEU A 383 29.81 -1.74 31.69
CA LEU A 383 29.77 -1.95 33.14
C LEU A 383 28.83 -0.90 33.74
N PRO A 384 27.96 -1.21 34.71
CA PRO A 384 27.09 -0.20 35.34
C PRO A 384 27.91 0.93 35.99
N GLY A 385 27.47 2.18 35.83
CA GLY A 385 28.18 3.39 36.27
C GLY A 385 29.31 3.85 35.34
N TYR A 386 29.51 3.17 34.21
CA TYR A 386 30.50 3.51 33.19
C TYR A 386 29.82 3.69 31.83
N ALA A 387 30.28 4.69 31.07
CA ALA A 387 29.81 4.90 29.71
C ALA A 387 30.23 3.72 28.83
N ALA A 388 29.24 2.96 28.34
CA ALA A 388 29.47 1.80 27.49
C ALA A 388 30.10 2.21 26.15
N GLN A 389 31.09 1.45 25.69
CA GLN A 389 31.80 1.70 24.44
C GLN A 389 31.47 0.64 23.39
N SER A 390 31.34 1.05 22.12
CA SER A 390 31.15 0.13 21.00
C SER A 390 32.00 0.55 19.80
N GLN A 391 32.57 -0.43 19.10
CA GLN A 391 33.37 -0.24 17.89
C GLN A 391 33.26 -1.47 16.98
N GLN A 392 33.61 -1.33 15.70
CA GLN A 392 33.71 -2.48 14.79
C GLN A 392 35.15 -2.99 14.72
N VAL A 393 35.32 -4.31 14.71
CA VAL A 393 36.61 -4.98 14.52
C VAL A 393 36.46 -6.05 13.44
N THR A 394 37.31 -6.00 12.41
CA THR A 394 37.40 -7.03 11.37
C THR A 394 38.66 -7.87 11.58
N PRO A 395 38.55 -9.15 11.96
CA PRO A 395 39.68 -10.05 12.16
C PRO A 395 40.41 -10.38 10.86
N ARG A 396 41.74 -10.51 10.94
CA ARG A 396 42.64 -10.86 9.83
C ARG A 396 43.25 -12.23 10.11
N PRO A 397 42.95 -13.27 9.30
CA PRO A 397 43.56 -14.59 9.47
C PRO A 397 45.08 -14.53 9.45
N GLY A 398 45.72 -15.22 10.40
CA GLY A 398 47.18 -15.26 10.56
C GLY A 398 47.81 -14.04 11.23
N LEU A 399 47.04 -13.02 11.64
CA LEU A 399 47.57 -11.82 12.31
C LEU A 399 46.84 -11.54 13.62
N LEU A 400 47.58 -11.57 14.74
CA LEU A 400 47.04 -11.20 16.07
C LEU A 400 46.78 -9.69 16.16
N GLN A 401 45.51 -9.29 16.11
CA GLN A 401 45.10 -7.90 16.34
C GLN A 401 44.96 -7.62 17.84
N LYS A 402 45.39 -6.43 18.28
CA LYS A 402 45.23 -5.94 19.65
C LYS A 402 44.18 -4.83 19.67
N VAL A 403 43.23 -4.90 20.60
CA VAL A 403 42.12 -3.96 20.73
C VAL A 403 42.06 -3.51 22.18
N ALA A 404 42.51 -2.29 22.47
CA ALA A 404 42.43 -1.69 23.81
C ALA A 404 41.09 -0.96 23.99
N ILE A 405 40.46 -1.13 25.15
CA ILE A 405 39.17 -0.52 25.51
C ILE A 405 39.23 -0.13 26.99
N THR A 406 39.09 1.16 27.27
CA THR A 406 39.07 1.70 28.63
C THR A 406 37.77 2.45 28.83
N LEU A 407 36.87 1.91 29.64
CA LEU A 407 35.64 2.59 30.01
C LEU A 407 35.95 3.76 30.95
N GLN A 408 35.36 4.91 30.69
CA GLN A 408 35.30 6.04 31.61
C GLN A 408 34.03 5.93 32.47
N THR A 409 34.05 6.45 33.70
CA THR A 409 32.79 6.62 34.46
C THR A 409 31.85 7.55 33.70
N GLU A 410 30.54 7.47 33.94
CA GLU A 410 29.57 8.34 33.25
C GLU A 410 29.88 9.84 33.45
N GLN A 411 30.37 10.22 34.64
CA GLN A 411 30.88 11.55 34.95
C GLN A 411 32.14 11.89 34.13
N GLN A 412 33.16 11.02 34.10
CA GLN A 412 34.37 11.26 33.30
C GLN A 412 34.07 11.35 31.80
N ALA A 413 33.12 10.55 31.32
CA ALA A 413 32.63 10.56 29.94
C ALA A 413 31.76 11.79 29.62
N ARG A 414 31.27 12.52 30.63
CA ARG A 414 30.62 13.84 30.50
C ARG A 414 31.68 14.93 30.39
N LEU A 415 32.63 14.94 31.32
CA LEU A 415 33.76 15.88 31.34
C LEU A 415 34.58 15.81 30.04
N SER A 416 34.81 14.62 29.48
CA SER A 416 35.58 14.45 28.24
C SER A 416 34.84 14.83 26.96
N ARG A 417 33.53 15.15 27.02
CA ARG A 417 32.78 15.78 25.91
C ARG A 417 32.90 17.30 25.91
N ASN A 418 33.05 17.90 27.09
CA ASN A 418 33.09 19.35 27.24
C ASN A 418 34.43 19.91 26.73
N LYS A 419 34.36 20.86 25.80
CA LYS A 419 35.55 21.52 25.24
C LYS A 419 36.01 22.63 26.20
N PRO A 420 37.32 22.88 26.37
CA PRO A 420 37.80 24.03 27.16
C PRO A 420 37.33 25.39 26.60
N GLU A 421 37.02 25.43 25.30
CA GLU A 421 36.66 26.63 24.55
C GLU A 421 35.55 26.29 23.54
N LEU A 422 34.62 27.23 23.35
CA LEU A 422 33.61 27.20 22.30
C LEU A 422 33.65 28.52 21.52
N GLU A 423 33.62 28.44 20.19
CA GLU A 423 33.20 29.54 19.32
C GLU A 423 31.74 29.30 18.93
N ASN A 424 30.91 30.34 18.97
CA ASN A 424 29.48 30.26 18.65
C ASN A 424 29.14 30.81 17.25
N SER A 425 27.88 30.70 16.85
CA SER A 425 27.39 31.07 15.51
C SER A 425 27.42 32.58 15.18
N VAL A 426 27.90 33.44 16.09
CA VAL A 426 28.16 34.87 15.86
C VAL A 426 29.64 35.25 16.14
N GLY A 427 30.54 34.27 16.22
CA GLY A 427 31.98 34.51 16.42
C GLY A 427 32.34 35.01 17.82
N GLN A 428 31.59 34.59 18.85
CA GLN A 428 31.96 34.81 20.25
C GLN A 428 32.71 33.59 20.78
N THR A 429 33.89 33.83 21.35
CA THR A 429 34.62 32.83 22.13
C THR A 429 34.09 32.79 23.57
N LEU A 430 33.76 31.59 24.05
CA LEU A 430 33.43 31.33 25.46
C LEU A 430 34.39 30.29 26.04
N LEU A 431 34.89 30.54 27.24
CA LEU A 431 35.77 29.63 27.98
C LEU A 431 34.96 28.81 28.99
N LEU A 432 35.30 27.53 29.13
CA LEU A 432 34.70 26.63 30.11
C LEU A 432 35.25 26.89 31.51
N PHE A 433 34.35 27.10 32.46
CA PHE A 433 34.65 27.17 33.88
C PHE A 433 34.06 25.98 34.63
N ASP A 434 34.94 25.32 35.38
CA ASP A 434 34.61 24.31 36.39
C ASP A 434 34.88 24.91 37.77
N PRO A 435 33.84 25.31 38.52
CA PRO A 435 33.97 25.79 39.88
C PRO A 435 34.39 24.71 40.89
N GLN A 436 34.01 23.44 40.67
CA GLN A 436 34.34 22.33 41.60
C GLN A 436 35.81 21.91 41.51
N ALA A 437 36.44 22.03 40.34
CA ALA A 437 37.90 21.91 40.19
C ALA A 437 38.66 23.11 40.78
N SER A 438 37.97 24.17 41.21
CA SER A 438 38.59 25.34 41.83
C SER A 438 38.58 25.25 43.35
N ALA A 439 39.72 25.55 43.97
CA ALA A 439 39.83 25.67 45.44
C ALA A 439 38.99 26.81 46.05
N MET A 440 38.23 27.56 45.23
CA MET A 440 37.22 28.53 45.66
C MET A 440 35.92 28.41 44.83
N GLY A 441 35.45 27.20 44.57
CA GLY A 441 34.05 27.00 44.13
C GLY A 441 33.05 27.56 45.16
N ASP A 442 33.36 27.35 46.44
CA ASP A 442 32.76 28.09 47.56
C ASP A 442 33.54 29.40 47.81
N PHE A 443 32.83 30.52 47.95
CA PHE A 443 33.43 31.83 48.25
C PHE A 443 32.45 32.79 48.95
N THR A 444 32.98 33.79 49.65
CA THR A 444 32.17 34.86 50.26
C THR A 444 32.05 36.03 49.29
N MET A 445 30.87 36.20 48.69
CA MET A 445 30.56 37.30 47.77
C MET A 445 30.26 38.59 48.55
N GLY A 446 30.54 39.77 47.96
CA GLY A 446 30.37 41.09 48.59
C GLY A 446 31.69 41.76 49.03
N ALA A 447 31.61 42.78 49.89
CA ALA A 447 32.75 43.58 50.35
C ALA A 447 32.75 43.79 51.88
N SER A 448 33.94 43.91 52.46
CA SER A 448 34.09 44.09 53.92
C SER A 448 33.61 45.47 54.37
N ARG A 449 32.96 45.57 55.54
CA ARG A 449 32.54 46.86 56.13
C ARG A 449 33.71 47.84 56.40
N ARG A 450 34.97 47.36 56.38
CA ARG A 450 36.19 48.17 56.51
C ARG A 450 36.82 48.56 55.17
N GLU A 451 36.26 48.13 54.04
CA GLU A 451 36.84 48.30 52.71
C GLU A 451 36.55 49.71 52.15
N ALA A 452 37.61 50.51 51.98
CA ALA A 452 37.48 51.84 51.40
C ALA A 452 36.86 51.79 49.98
N GLY A 453 35.73 52.49 49.82
CA GLY A 453 34.91 52.54 48.61
C GLY A 453 33.54 51.86 48.71
N ARG A 454 33.32 50.96 49.68
CA ARG A 454 32.14 50.10 49.78
C ARG A 454 30.79 50.86 49.89
N ARG A 455 29.82 50.49 49.05
CA ARG A 455 28.39 50.84 49.17
C ARG A 455 27.63 49.89 50.12
N ALA A 456 26.47 50.33 50.61
CA ALA A 456 25.65 49.55 51.56
C ALA A 456 25.24 48.16 51.03
N ASN A 457 24.86 48.09 49.74
CA ASN A 457 24.34 46.92 49.02
C ASN A 457 25.36 45.79 48.77
N GLU A 458 26.65 46.00 49.06
CA GLU A 458 27.73 45.01 48.90
C GLU A 458 27.87 44.14 50.16
N VAL A 459 26.79 43.51 50.62
CA VAL A 459 26.78 42.71 51.86
C VAL A 459 27.56 41.41 51.65
N LEU A 460 28.40 41.03 52.62
CA LEU A 460 29.11 39.75 52.61
C LEU A 460 28.13 38.59 52.84
N HIS A 461 28.13 37.60 51.95
CA HIS A 461 27.28 36.41 52.03
C HIS A 461 27.97 35.18 51.39
N PRO A 462 27.73 33.96 51.88
CA PRO A 462 28.34 32.74 51.36
C PRO A 462 27.65 32.22 50.09
N VAL A 463 28.45 31.87 49.08
CA VAL A 463 28.00 31.33 47.79
C VAL A 463 28.79 30.07 47.46
N SER A 464 28.12 29.07 46.89
CA SER A 464 28.72 27.84 46.35
C SER A 464 28.39 27.75 44.86
N LEU A 465 29.39 27.77 43.99
CA LEU A 465 29.21 27.45 42.58
C LEU A 465 29.60 25.98 42.35
N GLN A 466 28.71 25.23 41.71
CA GLN A 466 28.85 23.78 41.52
C GLN A 466 28.64 23.35 40.07
N ARG A 467 27.90 24.12 39.29
CA ARG A 467 27.66 23.83 37.88
C ARG A 467 28.75 24.35 36.96
N MET A 468 29.02 23.62 35.89
CA MET A 468 29.98 24.04 34.87
C MET A 468 29.30 25.00 33.89
N PHE A 469 29.97 26.12 33.58
CA PHE A 469 29.44 27.13 32.68
C PHE A 469 30.50 27.63 31.71
N TYR A 470 30.07 27.92 30.49
CA TYR A 470 30.83 28.70 29.53
C TYR A 470 30.52 30.18 29.74
N LEU A 471 31.54 31.04 29.71
CA LEU A 471 31.41 32.50 29.79
C LEU A 471 32.21 33.16 28.67
N GLN A 472 31.61 34.15 28.00
CA GLN A 472 32.22 34.89 26.90
C GLN A 472 33.47 35.68 27.36
N THR A 473 34.52 35.64 26.55
CA THR A 473 35.82 36.29 26.84
C THR A 473 35.72 37.81 26.89
N THR A 474 34.89 38.41 26.05
CA THR A 474 34.61 39.86 25.94
C THR A 474 33.15 40.17 26.25
N GLU A 475 32.77 41.45 26.24
CA GLU A 475 31.39 41.88 26.05
C GLU A 475 30.87 41.54 24.63
N VAL A 476 29.55 41.54 24.45
CA VAL A 476 28.89 41.44 23.13
C VAL A 476 29.17 42.72 22.34
N THR A 477 29.72 42.59 21.14
CA THR A 477 30.04 43.76 20.29
C THR A 477 28.81 44.29 19.55
N ASN A 478 28.90 45.54 19.09
CA ASN A 478 27.90 46.14 18.20
C ASN A 478 27.66 45.32 16.93
N ALA A 479 28.67 44.66 16.37
CA ALA A 479 28.48 43.77 15.22
C ALA A 479 27.66 42.54 15.59
N GLN A 480 28.03 41.85 16.68
CA GLN A 480 27.32 40.66 17.16
C GLN A 480 25.87 40.97 17.53
N PHE A 481 25.61 42.09 18.20
CA PHE A 481 24.25 42.47 18.58
C PHE A 481 23.37 42.83 17.35
N ARG A 482 23.96 43.35 16.27
CA ARG A 482 23.22 43.65 15.02
C ARG A 482 22.83 42.42 14.20
N GLU A 483 23.41 41.25 14.46
CA GLU A 483 22.89 39.98 13.92
C GLU A 483 21.48 39.66 14.46
N TYR A 484 21.16 40.13 15.68
CA TYR A 484 19.84 40.03 16.31
C TYR A 484 18.96 41.24 15.99
N GLN A 485 19.48 42.45 16.24
CA GLN A 485 18.75 43.71 16.04
C GLN A 485 19.54 44.63 15.08
N ALA A 486 19.30 44.48 13.78
CA ALA A 486 20.08 45.13 12.73
C ALA A 486 20.04 46.68 12.73
N ASP A 487 19.00 47.29 13.33
CA ASP A 487 18.87 48.74 13.46
C ASP A 487 19.54 49.33 14.73
N HIS A 488 20.13 48.48 15.59
CA HIS A 488 20.72 48.87 16.87
C HIS A 488 21.82 49.92 16.74
N LYS A 489 21.73 50.95 17.59
CA LYS A 489 22.66 52.08 17.66
C LYS A 489 23.03 52.42 19.10
N SER A 490 24.27 52.12 19.47
CA SER A 490 24.89 52.49 20.75
C SER A 490 25.25 53.99 20.86
N GLY A 491 25.16 54.75 19.75
CA GLY A 491 25.28 56.21 19.76
C GLY A 491 26.72 56.78 19.71
N GLN A 492 26.86 58.00 20.22
CA GLN A 492 28.12 58.75 20.30
C GLN A 492 28.01 59.88 21.34
N ILE A 493 29.14 60.34 21.88
CA ILE A 493 29.20 61.42 22.88
C ILE A 493 30.32 62.39 22.49
N GLU A 494 30.00 63.68 22.37
CA GLU A 494 30.93 64.72 21.87
C GLU A 494 31.71 64.31 20.60
N GLY A 495 31.02 63.65 19.66
CA GLY A 495 31.60 63.13 18.41
C GLY A 495 32.38 61.81 18.53
N ASN A 496 32.63 61.31 19.75
CA ASN A 496 33.28 60.03 19.98
C ASN A 496 32.24 58.91 19.90
N SER A 497 32.40 57.98 18.94
CA SER A 497 31.43 56.92 18.72
C SER A 497 31.47 55.85 19.82
N LEU A 498 30.30 55.32 20.19
CA LEU A 498 30.11 54.09 20.98
C LEU A 498 29.67 52.91 20.09
N ASN A 499 29.62 53.12 18.77
CA ASN A 499 28.78 52.37 17.83
C ASN A 499 29.59 51.60 16.76
N ARG A 500 30.92 51.60 16.83
CA ARG A 500 31.78 50.84 15.91
C ARG A 500 31.62 49.34 16.15
N ASN A 501 31.82 48.55 15.10
CA ASN A 501 31.53 47.11 15.08
C ASN A 501 32.27 46.28 16.15
N ASP A 502 33.44 46.76 16.54
CA ASP A 502 34.38 46.21 17.52
C ASP A 502 34.18 46.74 18.95
N GLN A 503 33.46 47.85 19.13
CA GLN A 503 33.07 48.36 20.45
C GLN A 503 31.91 47.54 21.05
N PRO A 504 31.81 47.46 22.39
CA PRO A 504 30.71 46.79 23.07
C PRO A 504 29.35 47.42 22.73
N ALA A 505 28.31 46.59 22.63
CA ALA A 505 26.94 47.04 22.43
C ALA A 505 26.39 47.64 23.74
N VAL A 506 26.10 48.94 23.72
CA VAL A 506 25.52 49.70 24.83
C VAL A 506 24.21 50.38 24.41
N ALA A 507 23.60 51.16 25.30
CA ALA A 507 22.29 51.81 25.13
C ALA A 507 21.12 50.83 24.93
N LEU A 508 21.27 49.58 25.40
CA LEU A 508 20.27 48.51 25.34
C LEU A 508 19.81 48.07 26.73
N SER A 509 18.53 47.75 26.85
CA SER A 509 17.90 47.30 28.11
C SER A 509 18.29 45.87 28.49
N TRP A 510 18.16 45.53 29.77
CA TRP A 510 18.33 44.15 30.25
C TRP A 510 17.46 43.15 29.48
N GLN A 511 16.23 43.55 29.15
CA GLN A 511 15.26 42.76 28.38
C GLN A 511 15.81 42.43 26.98
N GLN A 512 16.38 43.40 26.27
CA GLN A 512 17.03 43.17 24.97
C GLN A 512 18.27 42.26 25.08
N ALA A 513 19.07 42.40 26.14
CA ALA A 513 20.22 41.53 26.39
C ALA A 513 19.78 40.06 26.65
N ALA A 514 18.69 39.86 27.39
CA ALA A 514 18.11 38.55 27.64
C ALA A 514 17.45 37.93 26.39
N SER A 515 16.71 38.72 25.60
CA SER A 515 16.14 38.26 24.32
C SER A 515 17.20 37.97 23.25
N PHE A 516 18.33 38.69 23.23
CA PHE A 516 19.51 38.31 22.42
C PHE A 516 20.00 36.89 22.77
N CYS A 517 20.09 36.57 24.06
CA CYS A 517 20.50 35.24 24.53
C CYS A 517 19.51 34.13 24.09
N ASN A 518 18.20 34.41 24.15
CA ASN A 518 17.17 33.51 23.63
C ASN A 518 17.26 33.33 22.11
N TRP A 519 17.47 34.42 21.36
CA TRP A 519 17.66 34.38 19.90
C TRP A 519 18.89 33.55 19.51
N LEU A 520 20.02 33.73 20.19
CA LEU A 520 21.25 33.00 19.96
C LEU A 520 21.09 31.50 20.27
N SER A 521 20.38 31.18 21.36
CA SER A 521 20.00 29.80 21.68
C SER A 521 19.20 29.16 20.55
N LYS A 522 18.19 29.88 20.04
CA LYS A 522 17.35 29.43 18.92
C LYS A 522 18.12 29.28 17.60
N ARG A 523 19.10 30.16 17.33
CA ARG A 523 20.00 30.11 16.15
C ARG A 523 20.84 28.83 16.14
N GLU A 524 21.14 28.27 17.31
CA GLU A 524 21.94 27.04 17.46
C GLU A 524 21.13 25.80 17.85
N GLY A 525 19.79 25.88 17.84
CA GLY A 525 18.91 24.75 18.18
C GLY A 525 18.90 24.36 19.67
N LEU A 526 19.42 25.22 20.55
CA LEU A 526 19.46 25.03 21.99
C LEU A 526 18.12 25.40 22.64
N PRO A 527 17.75 24.79 23.77
CA PRO A 527 16.61 25.25 24.55
C PRO A 527 16.84 26.71 25.02
N PRO A 528 15.84 27.61 24.94
CA PRO A 528 15.97 28.95 25.49
C PRO A 528 16.14 28.90 27.02
N PHE A 529 16.86 29.85 27.59
CA PHE A 529 16.98 29.96 29.05
C PHE A 529 15.86 30.84 29.64
N TYR A 530 15.49 31.93 28.96
CA TYR A 530 14.48 32.86 29.44
C TYR A 530 13.07 32.52 28.91
N ARG A 531 12.05 32.72 29.74
CA ARG A 531 10.64 32.60 29.36
C ARG A 531 10.15 33.95 28.85
N GLU A 532 9.79 34.02 27.58
CA GLU A 532 9.48 35.26 26.88
C GLU A 532 8.02 35.26 26.42
N ASN A 533 7.30 36.35 26.70
CA ASN A 533 5.91 36.55 26.30
C ASN A 533 5.76 37.95 25.70
N GLN A 534 5.28 38.04 24.45
CA GLN A 534 5.10 39.31 23.73
C GLN A 534 6.33 40.24 23.73
N GLY A 535 7.54 39.68 23.72
CA GLY A 535 8.81 40.43 23.76
C GLY A 535 9.25 40.89 25.16
N ILE A 536 8.62 40.37 26.22
CA ILE A 536 8.98 40.63 27.61
C ILE A 536 9.40 39.31 28.28
N ILE A 537 10.55 39.31 28.95
CA ILE A 537 11.01 38.21 29.79
C ILE A 537 10.22 38.20 31.11
N THR A 538 9.63 37.04 31.40
CA THR A 538 8.68 36.79 32.50
C THR A 538 9.16 35.72 33.50
N GLY A 539 10.36 35.18 33.30
CA GLY A 539 10.98 34.18 34.16
C GLY A 539 12.06 33.41 33.40
N PHE A 540 12.51 32.27 33.95
CA PHE A 540 13.57 31.46 33.34
C PHE A 540 13.38 29.95 33.51
N ASN A 541 14.30 29.16 32.94
CA ASN A 541 14.38 27.72 33.13
C ASN A 541 15.79 27.31 33.63
N PRO A 542 15.97 27.04 34.94
CA PRO A 542 17.27 26.67 35.52
C PRO A 542 17.96 25.46 34.86
N SER A 543 17.20 24.51 34.30
CA SER A 543 17.76 23.30 33.65
C SER A 543 18.21 23.53 32.21
N SER A 544 18.01 24.71 31.63
CA SER A 544 18.35 24.98 30.23
C SER A 544 19.86 25.14 30.01
N THR A 545 20.36 24.58 28.90
CA THR A 545 21.77 24.65 28.45
C THR A 545 22.00 25.72 27.37
N GLY A 546 20.97 26.50 27.04
CA GLY A 546 21.07 27.66 26.15
C GLY A 546 21.81 28.85 26.74
N TYR A 547 21.99 29.87 25.91
CA TYR A 547 22.61 31.14 26.27
C TYR A 547 21.71 31.98 27.18
N ARG A 548 22.37 32.72 28.07
CA ARG A 548 21.81 33.64 29.05
C ARG A 548 22.85 34.70 29.42
N LEU A 549 22.48 35.64 30.29
CA LEU A 549 23.45 36.44 31.01
C LEU A 549 24.13 35.58 32.11
N PRO A 550 25.40 35.85 32.47
CA PRO A 550 26.01 35.28 33.68
C PRO A 550 25.20 35.66 34.92
N THR A 551 25.22 34.84 35.98
CA THR A 551 24.68 35.28 37.27
C THR A 551 25.62 36.29 37.93
N GLU A 552 25.12 37.07 38.88
CA GLU A 552 25.96 37.99 39.65
C GLU A 552 27.07 37.23 40.40
N ALA A 553 26.77 36.01 40.83
CA ALA A 553 27.72 35.09 41.45
C ALA A 553 28.77 34.57 40.48
N GLU A 554 28.38 34.07 39.30
CA GLU A 554 29.32 33.62 38.26
C GLU A 554 30.23 34.75 37.79
N TRP A 555 29.66 35.94 37.56
CA TRP A 555 30.41 37.15 37.20
C TRP A 555 31.41 37.55 38.30
N SER A 556 30.94 37.64 39.55
CA SER A 556 31.77 37.98 40.71
C SER A 556 32.87 36.95 40.94
N TRP A 557 32.57 35.66 40.73
CA TRP A 557 33.52 34.57 40.84
C TRP A 557 34.60 34.67 39.75
N ALA A 558 34.19 34.80 38.48
CA ALA A 558 35.09 34.87 37.34
C ALA A 558 36.00 36.10 37.39
N ALA A 559 35.48 37.25 37.84
CA ALA A 559 36.27 38.46 38.02
C ALA A 559 37.24 38.37 39.22
N ARG A 560 36.79 37.89 40.39
CA ARG A 560 37.52 38.09 41.66
C ARG A 560 38.33 36.90 42.17
N THR A 561 38.00 35.66 41.81
CA THR A 561 38.60 34.50 42.46
C THR A 561 39.97 34.16 41.90
N TYR A 562 41.04 34.37 42.67
CA TYR A 562 42.42 34.10 42.25
C TYR A 562 43.22 33.46 43.38
N LYS A 563 43.73 32.23 43.17
CA LYS A 563 44.71 31.55 44.06
C LYS A 563 44.40 31.60 45.57
N GLY A 564 43.13 31.41 45.94
CA GLY A 564 42.69 31.44 47.35
C GLY A 564 42.38 32.82 47.92
N THR A 565 42.39 33.88 47.10
CA THR A 565 42.01 35.24 47.51
C THR A 565 40.97 35.86 46.59
N LEU A 566 40.24 36.86 47.11
CA LEU A 566 39.26 37.65 46.38
C LEU A 566 39.84 39.01 46.04
N LEU A 567 40.08 39.27 44.75
CA LEU A 567 40.58 40.54 44.26
C LEU A 567 39.60 41.69 44.58
N LYS A 568 40.16 42.86 44.92
CA LYS A 568 39.40 44.11 45.12
C LYS A 568 39.23 44.87 43.81
N PHE A 569 40.32 45.13 43.11
CA PHE A 569 40.40 45.74 41.78
C PHE A 569 40.99 44.73 40.77
N PRO A 570 40.82 44.94 39.45
CA PRO A 570 41.42 44.09 38.41
C PRO A 570 42.93 43.87 38.55
N TRP A 571 43.65 44.89 39.06
CA TRP A 571 45.10 44.88 39.28
C TRP A 571 45.53 44.54 40.72
N GLY A 572 44.63 44.09 41.59
CA GLY A 572 44.90 43.77 43.01
C GLY A 572 44.23 44.73 43.99
N ASP A 573 44.96 45.22 45.00
CA ASP A 573 44.38 45.93 46.16
C ASP A 573 44.70 47.43 46.24
N ALA A 574 45.73 47.89 45.53
CA ALA A 574 46.16 49.29 45.54
C ALA A 574 45.18 50.20 44.78
N PHE A 575 45.10 51.48 45.18
CA PHE A 575 44.39 52.52 44.44
C PHE A 575 45.17 53.83 44.52
N PRO A 576 45.39 54.59 43.43
CA PRO A 576 44.98 54.30 42.04
C PRO A 576 45.70 53.06 41.43
N PRO A 577 45.27 52.57 40.25
CA PRO A 577 46.02 51.59 39.48
C PRO A 577 47.47 52.03 39.24
N PRO A 578 48.47 51.13 39.36
CA PRO A 578 49.90 51.48 39.23
C PRO A 578 50.36 51.64 37.77
N ALA A 579 49.56 51.19 36.81
CA ALA A 579 49.76 51.30 35.36
C ALA A 579 48.40 51.16 34.66
N THR A 580 48.33 51.48 33.36
CA THR A 580 47.15 51.24 32.53
C THR A 580 46.72 49.77 32.61
N ALA A 581 45.47 49.53 33.01
CA ALA A 581 44.92 48.21 33.31
C ALA A 581 43.60 47.94 32.56
N GLU A 582 42.71 48.92 32.50
CA GLU A 582 41.35 48.89 31.93
C GLU A 582 40.96 50.30 31.40
N ASN A 583 39.85 50.42 30.66
CA ASN A 583 39.29 51.70 30.21
C ASN A 583 38.41 52.38 31.30
N TYR A 584 38.71 53.64 31.64
CA TYR A 584 38.06 54.42 32.70
C TYR A 584 37.91 55.91 32.35
N ALA A 585 37.16 56.64 33.18
CA ALA A 585 37.17 58.10 33.09
C ALA A 585 38.54 58.64 33.55
N ASP A 586 39.36 59.10 32.59
CA ASP A 586 40.80 59.36 32.72
C ASP A 586 41.20 60.75 32.20
N ASN A 587 42.51 61.02 32.08
CA ASN A 587 42.99 62.27 31.46
C ASN A 587 42.69 62.41 29.96
N THR A 588 42.21 61.36 29.27
CA THR A 588 41.76 61.34 27.88
C THR A 588 40.26 61.68 27.77
N SER A 589 39.42 61.12 28.64
CA SER A 589 37.96 61.31 28.67
C SER A 589 37.51 62.62 29.32
N ALA A 590 38.44 63.42 29.86
CA ALA A 590 38.16 64.51 30.82
C ALA A 590 37.17 65.58 30.34
N TYR A 591 37.11 65.84 29.04
CA TYR A 591 36.18 66.80 28.43
C TYR A 591 34.76 66.26 28.23
N VAL A 592 34.55 64.96 28.48
CA VAL A 592 33.26 64.26 28.38
C VAL A 592 32.74 63.84 29.76
N THR A 593 33.55 63.15 30.56
CA THR A 593 33.10 62.54 31.83
C THR A 593 33.14 63.50 33.03
N GLY A 594 33.88 64.62 32.92
CA GLY A 594 33.99 65.68 33.93
C GLY A 594 34.72 65.31 35.23
N ARG A 595 34.58 64.07 35.74
CA ARG A 595 35.31 63.58 36.92
C ARG A 595 36.18 62.36 36.56
N ILE A 596 37.49 62.55 36.68
CA ILE A 596 38.49 61.62 36.17
C ILE A 596 39.40 61.04 37.25
N LEU A 597 40.07 59.95 36.89
CA LEU A 597 41.19 59.37 37.60
C LEU A 597 42.48 60.13 37.26
N ASN A 598 42.78 61.20 38.02
CA ASN A 598 43.93 62.08 37.78
C ASN A 598 45.27 61.30 37.70
N GLY A 599 46.02 61.52 36.63
CA GLY A 599 47.32 60.90 36.38
C GLY A 599 47.26 59.53 35.69
N TYR A 600 46.06 59.02 35.40
CA TYR A 600 45.85 57.81 34.61
C TYR A 600 45.64 58.14 33.14
N LYS A 601 46.09 57.25 32.26
CA LYS A 601 45.79 57.32 30.83
C LYS A 601 45.62 55.93 30.22
N ASP A 602 44.48 55.69 29.58
CA ASP A 602 44.25 54.50 28.75
C ASP A 602 44.25 54.80 27.25
N GLY A 603 43.87 56.02 26.85
CA GLY A 603 43.89 56.48 25.47
C GLY A 603 42.53 56.46 24.76
N PHE A 604 41.44 56.13 25.46
CA PHE A 604 40.08 56.18 24.94
C PHE A 604 39.27 57.30 25.61
N VAL A 605 38.27 57.83 24.91
CA VAL A 605 37.39 58.91 25.44
C VAL A 605 36.07 58.34 25.96
N VAL A 606 35.69 57.19 25.41
CA VAL A 606 34.44 56.44 25.62
C VAL A 606 34.80 54.93 25.55
N SER A 607 33.85 54.03 25.28
CA SER A 607 34.18 52.60 25.14
C SER A 607 35.29 52.34 24.10
N ALA A 608 36.18 51.41 24.43
CA ALA A 608 37.24 50.89 23.58
C ALA A 608 36.68 49.73 22.73
N PRO A 609 37.38 49.33 21.65
CA PRO A 609 37.21 47.99 21.08
C PRO A 609 37.37 46.93 22.18
N VAL A 610 36.50 45.92 22.21
CA VAL A 610 36.59 44.86 23.24
C VAL A 610 37.91 44.11 23.12
N GLY A 611 38.47 43.68 24.26
CA GLY A 611 39.78 43.02 24.32
C GLY A 611 40.99 43.96 24.12
N SER A 612 40.82 45.28 24.21
CA SER A 612 41.92 46.25 24.10
C SER A 612 42.91 46.17 25.27
N PHE A 613 42.48 45.64 26.42
CA PHE A 613 43.26 45.56 27.65
C PHE A 613 43.78 44.13 27.90
N LYS A 614 44.52 43.92 28.99
CA LYS A 614 45.00 42.58 29.33
C LYS A 614 43.86 41.76 29.94
N PRO A 615 43.68 40.49 29.53
CA PRO A 615 42.69 39.65 30.18
C PRO A 615 43.13 39.36 31.63
N ASN A 616 42.16 39.07 32.47
CA ASN A 616 42.41 38.56 33.81
C ASN A 616 43.06 37.17 33.77
N HIS A 617 43.38 36.63 34.95
CA HIS A 617 43.97 35.30 35.15
C HIS A 617 43.10 34.11 34.70
N ARG A 618 41.92 34.36 34.12
CA ARG A 618 41.01 33.37 33.52
C ARG A 618 40.82 33.54 32.00
N GLY A 619 41.52 34.48 31.36
CA GLY A 619 41.37 34.75 29.93
C GLY A 619 40.16 35.62 29.56
N LEU A 620 39.57 36.31 30.55
CA LEU A 620 38.42 37.20 30.36
C LEU A 620 38.88 38.66 30.37
N TYR A 621 38.45 39.42 29.37
CA TYR A 621 38.81 40.82 29.15
C TYR A 621 37.75 41.76 29.72
N ASP A 622 38.13 43.01 29.98
CA ASP A 622 37.29 44.19 30.20
C ASP A 622 36.34 44.15 31.43
N LEU A 623 36.23 43.03 32.16
CA LEU A 623 35.42 42.87 33.39
C LEU A 623 35.68 43.95 34.47
N GLY A 624 36.82 44.63 34.41
CA GLY A 624 37.18 45.69 35.32
C GLY A 624 36.72 47.10 34.93
N GLY A 625 36.34 47.34 33.67
CA GLY A 625 36.10 48.67 33.11
C GLY A 625 35.40 48.60 31.76
N ASN A 626 35.78 49.49 30.82
CA ASN A 626 35.18 49.61 29.49
C ASN A 626 33.67 49.89 29.49
N VAL A 627 32.81 48.89 29.67
CA VAL A 627 31.37 49.08 29.95
C VAL A 627 30.93 48.19 31.09
N ALA A 628 30.03 48.70 31.94
CA ALA A 628 29.45 47.89 32.99
C ALA A 628 28.46 46.88 32.38
N GLU A 629 28.24 45.75 33.03
CA GLU A 629 27.55 44.62 32.43
C GLU A 629 26.23 44.29 33.11
N TRP A 630 25.18 44.12 32.31
CA TRP A 630 23.97 43.42 32.75
C TRP A 630 24.30 41.97 33.10
N VAL A 631 23.95 41.56 34.32
CA VAL A 631 23.95 40.15 34.74
C VAL A 631 22.50 39.66 34.90
N HIS A 632 22.30 38.35 35.05
CA HIS A 632 20.98 37.74 35.11
C HIS A 632 20.11 38.27 36.27
N ASP A 633 20.70 38.46 37.44
CA ASP A 633 19.96 38.61 38.70
C ASP A 633 19.10 39.88 38.77
N VAL A 634 17.88 39.71 39.30
CA VAL A 634 17.04 40.81 39.78
C VAL A 634 17.73 41.49 40.97
N TYR A 635 17.80 42.82 40.95
CA TYR A 635 18.52 43.58 41.97
C TYR A 635 17.85 43.47 43.35
N SER A 636 18.60 42.93 44.30
CA SER A 636 18.23 42.81 45.71
C SER A 636 19.46 43.00 46.60
N ILE A 637 19.24 43.27 47.89
CA ILE A 637 20.32 43.35 48.89
C ILE A 637 20.33 42.02 49.68
N PRO A 638 21.40 41.20 49.57
CA PRO A 638 21.46 39.92 50.28
C PRO A 638 21.61 40.11 51.79
N SER A 639 21.12 39.15 52.57
CA SER A 639 21.27 39.13 54.03
C SER A 639 22.70 38.77 54.44
N ALA A 640 23.20 39.38 55.51
CA ALA A 640 24.53 39.08 56.06
C ALA A 640 24.58 37.71 56.76
N ASP A 641 23.46 37.30 57.35
CA ASP A 641 23.31 36.04 58.11
C ASP A 641 22.65 34.94 57.25
N GLY A 642 22.81 35.03 55.93
CA GLY A 642 22.24 34.09 54.96
C GLY A 642 22.97 32.73 54.92
N ALA A 643 22.20 31.66 54.70
CA ALA A 643 22.77 30.35 54.40
C ALA A 643 23.49 30.33 53.05
N THR A 644 24.46 29.42 52.88
CA THR A 644 25.21 29.26 51.62
C THR A 644 24.26 29.04 50.45
N SER A 645 24.33 29.94 49.47
CA SER A 645 23.50 29.87 48.26
C SER A 645 24.23 29.10 47.17
N THR A 646 23.72 27.93 46.79
CA THR A 646 24.27 27.11 45.70
C THR A 646 23.72 27.56 44.35
N ASP A 647 24.61 27.81 43.38
CA ASP A 647 24.34 28.28 42.01
C ASP A 647 23.18 29.30 41.91
N PRO A 648 23.25 30.44 42.63
CA PRO A 648 22.13 31.38 42.73
C PRO A 648 21.80 32.05 41.39
N LEU A 649 20.49 32.13 41.10
CA LEU A 649 19.88 32.71 39.89
C LEU A 649 19.01 33.95 40.18
N GLY A 650 19.16 34.55 41.37
CA GLY A 650 18.33 35.67 41.82
C GLY A 650 16.84 35.34 41.96
N ALA A 651 16.00 36.37 41.90
CA ALA A 651 14.53 36.24 41.88
C ALA A 651 14.00 36.00 40.46
N GLN A 652 12.83 35.35 40.34
CA GLN A 652 12.20 35.04 39.03
C GLN A 652 11.81 36.28 38.22
N THR A 653 11.42 37.38 38.88
CA THR A 653 10.96 38.63 38.27
C THR A 653 11.28 39.83 39.17
N GLY A 654 11.33 41.04 38.59
CA GLY A 654 11.46 42.30 39.32
C GLY A 654 11.73 43.48 38.39
N ASP A 655 11.58 44.71 38.91
CA ASP A 655 11.60 45.94 38.10
C ASP A 655 13.01 46.48 37.79
N ASN A 656 14.04 45.94 38.46
CA ASN A 656 15.44 46.32 38.28
C ASN A 656 16.34 45.08 38.33
N TYR A 657 17.40 45.10 37.53
CA TYR A 657 18.39 44.05 37.40
C TYR A 657 19.77 44.56 37.81
N VAL A 658 20.66 43.66 38.24
CA VAL A 658 21.99 44.03 38.71
C VAL A 658 22.89 44.41 37.53
N ILE A 659 23.69 45.46 37.74
CA ILE A 659 24.79 45.87 36.88
C ILE A 659 26.12 45.63 37.63
N ARG A 660 27.12 45.10 36.93
CA ARG A 660 28.44 44.71 37.49
C ARG A 660 29.59 45.31 36.68
N GLY A 661 30.79 45.32 37.26
CA GLY A 661 31.95 46.00 36.67
C GLY A 661 31.88 47.52 36.80
N ALA A 662 32.84 48.19 36.17
CA ALA A 662 32.86 49.63 36.00
C ALA A 662 32.81 49.95 34.49
N SER A 663 33.02 51.21 34.09
CA SER A 663 32.94 51.60 32.68
C SER A 663 33.86 52.79 32.39
N TRP A 664 33.97 53.17 31.11
CA TRP A 664 34.63 54.38 30.61
C TRP A 664 34.13 55.68 31.27
N SER A 665 32.96 55.67 31.93
CA SER A 665 32.39 56.83 32.65
C SER A 665 32.82 56.92 34.13
N HIS A 666 33.32 55.82 34.71
CA HIS A 666 33.60 55.69 36.15
C HIS A 666 35.06 56.02 36.50
N SER A 667 35.29 56.57 37.70
CA SER A 667 36.64 56.93 38.19
C SER A 667 36.86 56.83 39.69
N ARG A 668 35.82 56.63 40.51
CA ARG A 668 35.96 56.67 41.98
C ARG A 668 36.38 55.32 42.53
N ILE A 669 37.13 55.33 43.63
CA ILE A 669 37.54 54.13 44.40
C ILE A 669 36.37 53.20 44.79
N GLY A 670 35.14 53.73 44.88
CA GLY A 670 33.94 52.92 45.10
C GLY A 670 33.49 52.15 43.86
N GLU A 671 33.63 52.74 42.68
CA GLU A 671 33.12 52.26 41.40
C GLU A 671 34.05 51.22 40.76
N LEU A 672 35.37 51.48 40.74
CA LEU A 672 36.35 50.64 40.02
C LEU A 672 36.63 49.27 40.69
N ARG A 673 35.90 48.90 41.75
CA ARG A 673 36.09 47.63 42.46
C ARG A 673 35.23 46.55 41.87
N LEU A 674 35.76 45.33 41.78
CA LEU A 674 35.03 44.15 41.33
C LEU A 674 33.88 43.75 42.29
N SER A 675 33.83 44.33 43.49
CA SER A 675 32.72 44.24 44.43
C SER A 675 31.56 45.23 44.15
N TYR A 676 31.74 46.25 43.32
CA TYR A 676 30.76 47.32 43.06
C TYR A 676 29.43 46.82 42.45
N ARG A 677 28.30 47.16 43.09
CA ARG A 677 26.95 46.81 42.62
C ARG A 677 26.16 48.08 42.28
N ASP A 678 25.68 48.13 41.04
CA ASP A 678 24.74 49.14 40.53
C ASP A 678 23.48 48.42 39.99
N TYR A 679 22.47 49.16 39.52
CA TYR A 679 21.21 48.56 39.04
C TYR A 679 20.45 49.44 38.05
N GLY A 680 19.54 48.84 37.29
CA GLY A 680 18.63 49.54 36.41
C GLY A 680 17.71 48.60 35.62
N ALA A 681 17.10 49.12 34.54
CA ALA A 681 16.32 48.32 33.60
C ALA A 681 16.41 48.84 32.14
N GLY A 682 16.28 50.16 31.97
CA GLY A 682 16.54 50.84 30.69
C GLY A 682 18.03 50.90 30.35
N GLY A 683 18.36 50.99 29.06
CA GLY A 683 19.74 51.04 28.58
C GLY A 683 20.48 52.33 28.94
N ARG A 684 21.81 52.22 29.09
CA ARG A 684 22.75 53.32 29.33
C ARG A 684 23.88 53.26 28.29
N ASP A 685 24.47 54.40 27.98
CA ASP A 685 25.64 54.58 27.12
C ASP A 685 26.94 53.98 27.69
N ASP A 686 26.94 53.61 28.97
CA ASP A 686 28.05 52.95 29.66
C ASP A 686 27.74 51.54 30.16
N VAL A 687 26.60 50.94 29.75
CA VAL A 687 26.19 49.58 30.13
C VAL A 687 25.94 48.70 28.91
N GLY A 688 26.70 47.59 28.83
CA GLY A 688 26.54 46.50 27.86
C GLY A 688 26.28 45.17 28.57
N PHE A 689 26.76 44.06 27.99
CA PHE A 689 26.63 42.72 28.58
C PHE A 689 27.58 41.70 27.92
N ARG A 690 27.74 40.52 28.53
CA ARG A 690 28.37 39.34 27.92
C ARG A 690 27.49 38.10 28.10
N VAL A 691 27.64 37.08 27.25
CA VAL A 691 26.84 35.85 27.33
C VAL A 691 27.50 34.72 28.12
N ALA A 692 26.67 33.89 28.74
CA ALA A 692 27.05 32.66 29.43
C ALA A 692 26.09 31.51 29.06
N ARG A 693 26.48 30.25 29.27
CA ARG A 693 25.59 29.08 29.19
C ARG A 693 26.11 27.93 30.04
N TYR A 694 25.24 27.04 30.51
CA TYR A 694 25.68 25.85 31.23
C TYR A 694 26.31 24.82 30.28
N ALA A 695 27.35 24.14 30.76
CA ALA A 695 28.04 23.03 30.10
C ALA A 695 27.50 21.65 30.53
N ASP A 696 26.39 21.65 31.28
CA ASP A 696 25.74 20.47 31.84
C ASP A 696 24.77 19.81 30.84
N GLU A 697 25.30 19.00 29.91
CA GLU A 697 24.52 17.97 29.17
C GLU A 697 24.50 16.64 29.94
#